data_AF-A0A3D1RNX2-F1
#
_entry.id   AF-A0A3D1RNX2-F1
#
_cell.length_a   1.000
_cell.length_b   1.000
_cell.length_c   1.000
_cell.angle_alpha   90.00
_cell.angle_beta   90.00
_cell.angle_gamma   90.00
#
_symmetry.space_group_name_H-M   'P 1'
#
loop_
_entity.id
_entity.type
_entity.pdbx_description
1 polymer ?
#
loop_
_entity_poly.entity_id
_entity_poly.type
_entity_poly.pdbx_seq_one_letter_code
_entity_poly.pdbx_strand_id
1 'polypeptide(L)'
;MNVMQNKIHRLLPMILCLIMALAIVTGMGNFALAGEIPGEKTFDNTKNTARAAIEEAITAGTANSATVAIMDGGELIYAAGFGMADREKNIAVNKDTVFNIGSVSKVFAATSIMLLADEGKVALDNPVTGYLPEFTMADERYKDITVRMLLNHSSGLPGSTIWNNFGSEYNQNIYEELLASLTRSTLKHRPGELATYCNDGFTLAEMIVAKVTGQSYGDFLTERIFEPLAMNHTGLGVGRLPQGMTPARFYRPDGKSEPLEIVSLLGSGGISSTAEDLCRFAASFSSGSAILSAQSRMEMLKRQPSDLQGKLAGDSFPFGLGWDFADLKVFSDENLCLYGKTGGTGHYASMLYTIPSQRISVAVIASGAQCDSPGIALSILSAYLEEKGLITAEEKEIKEPVEAQTIPSGLMAYEGYYDSGGITLRIVLDDEKGMLILYQVDDSNQSALLSADYNDGFFYAGKNKYYFTTVDGTRYFVAYSPIFDFHNVQAEKLQAIADPQELSIPMDGKVWLRRNVKATEAAMFLPNHIVSSSQIPALPGYVDFDGLKIVKSPDYAGMPVKSMRDLTELILVEQNGATWAWLSGADYMPAELAQPLDTGANTLAIGSAGRNEWLTVGFDTTLCFEVPAKGRVIVFGEEGVLYDSMVESGDISVPAGSLIEFAGDPGDPFQVTASAAEIPVVSISLNKAHTSVRVGDYETLTAVVDPIDATNANKLTWKSSNESVAAVDSSGKVHAIAPGMAEITAEAGGIRSAACAVTVLGSSSSGGSHSKGKTTPPEAPEPIVPEPVSPDTVTPGAAMFTDIADYSWAGEAITALAEKGLIKGVSDTSFAPANEIKRADYMLIMVRLLGVTADVAGNFADVAENKYYYKEIGIARALGLASGVDGANFQPEASITRQDMFVLAYRIMQRQGLIKTEGDPGVLNQFSDNAEISQYARQALATLVSMDLVKGSGNMVNPNGNATRAEAAVFIYGLLSFFSR
;
A
#
# COMPACT_ATOMS: atom_id res chain seq x y z
N MET A 1 -74.39 -2.16 -1.33
CA MET A 1 -75.12 -1.15 -0.54
C MET A 1 -74.15 -0.17 0.09
N ASN A 2 -73.91 1.01 -0.50
CA ASN A 2 -74.27 1.47 -1.85
C ASN A 2 -73.20 2.49 -2.33
N VAL A 3 -72.49 2.17 -3.42
CA VAL A 3 -72.66 2.74 -4.79
C VAL A 3 -71.76 3.97 -4.99
N MET A 4 -70.65 3.91 -5.74
CA MET A 4 -70.43 3.63 -7.18
C MET A 4 -70.76 4.79 -8.13
N GLN A 5 -69.85 5.04 -9.10
CA GLN A 5 -70.12 5.62 -10.45
C GLN A 5 -70.52 7.12 -10.48
N ASN A 6 -70.42 7.95 -11.54
CA ASN A 6 -70.09 7.94 -13.00
C ASN A 6 -69.76 9.43 -13.40
N LYS A 7 -69.23 9.92 -14.54
CA LYS A 7 -68.50 9.51 -15.78
C LYS A 7 -68.17 10.84 -16.56
N ILE A 8 -67.26 11.02 -17.54
CA ILE A 8 -66.24 10.19 -18.24
C ILE A 8 -65.11 11.12 -18.84
N HIS A 9 -64.29 10.63 -19.78
CA HIS A 9 -63.06 11.22 -20.37
C HIS A 9 -63.21 12.40 -21.36
N ARG A 10 -62.08 13.08 -21.64
CA ARG A 10 -61.28 13.09 -22.93
C ARG A 10 -60.06 14.04 -22.79
N LEU A 11 -58.95 13.93 -23.52
CA LEU A 11 -58.14 12.82 -24.06
C LEU A 11 -56.77 13.41 -24.54
N LEU A 12 -55.66 12.69 -24.39
CA LEU A 12 -54.36 12.94 -25.07
C LEU A 12 -54.43 12.46 -26.56
N PRO A 13 -53.39 12.54 -27.44
CA PRO A 13 -52.03 13.16 -27.35
C PRO A 13 -51.55 13.93 -28.62
N MET A 14 -50.23 14.26 -28.65
CA MET A 14 -49.26 14.00 -29.76
C MET A 14 -48.78 15.10 -30.77
N ILE A 15 -47.46 15.02 -31.07
CA ILE A 15 -46.70 15.39 -32.31
C ILE A 15 -45.98 16.77 -32.43
N LEU A 16 -44.64 16.67 -32.34
CA LEU A 16 -43.49 17.32 -33.03
C LEU A 16 -43.36 18.85 -33.28
N CYS A 17 -42.18 19.33 -32.85
CA CYS A 17 -41.15 20.09 -33.60
C CYS A 17 -41.43 20.59 -35.04
N LEU A 18 -41.17 21.88 -35.31
CA LEU A 18 -40.11 22.38 -36.24
C LEU A 18 -39.97 23.93 -36.21
N ILE A 19 -38.80 24.46 -36.64
CA ILE A 19 -38.51 25.87 -37.05
C ILE A 19 -38.67 26.94 -35.92
N MET A 20 -37.67 27.72 -35.46
CA MET A 20 -36.28 28.05 -35.87
C MET A 20 -36.10 28.90 -37.16
N ALA A 21 -36.25 30.25 -37.08
CA ALA A 21 -35.63 31.21 -38.02
C ALA A 21 -35.68 32.72 -37.61
N LEU A 22 -34.49 33.35 -37.47
CA LEU A 22 -34.06 34.70 -37.95
C LEU A 22 -34.46 36.08 -37.30
N ALA A 23 -33.47 37.01 -37.36
CA ALA A 23 -33.47 38.51 -37.23
C ALA A 23 -33.97 39.15 -35.90
N ILE A 24 -33.22 39.94 -35.07
CA ILE A 24 -31.97 40.76 -35.13
C ILE A 24 -32.15 42.24 -35.59
N VAL A 25 -31.58 43.20 -34.80
CA VAL A 25 -31.42 44.69 -34.92
C VAL A 25 -32.71 45.56 -35.02
N THR A 26 -32.84 46.76 -34.41
CA THR A 26 -32.02 47.69 -33.58
C THR A 26 -32.82 48.20 -32.34
N GLY A 27 -32.35 49.02 -31.38
CA GLY A 27 -31.00 49.49 -31.00
C GLY A 27 -30.93 50.92 -30.39
N MET A 28 -30.51 51.02 -29.11
CA MET A 28 -30.08 52.21 -28.31
C MET A 28 -31.10 53.33 -27.92
N GLY A 29 -31.04 53.76 -26.64
CA GLY A 29 -31.78 54.93 -26.11
C GLY A 29 -31.89 54.99 -24.57
N ASN A 30 -30.84 55.46 -23.89
CA ASN A 30 -30.63 55.49 -22.43
C ASN A 30 -31.88 55.67 -21.52
N PHE A 31 -31.95 54.86 -20.45
CA PHE A 31 -32.56 55.23 -19.17
C PHE A 31 -31.53 55.14 -18.03
N ALA A 32 -31.81 55.79 -16.91
CA ALA A 32 -30.83 56.11 -15.88
C ALA A 32 -30.36 54.90 -15.04
N LEU A 33 -29.12 54.99 -14.55
CA LEU A 33 -28.57 54.12 -13.51
C LEU A 33 -29.43 54.24 -12.23
N ALA A 34 -30.08 53.13 -11.85
CA ALA A 34 -30.35 52.88 -10.45
C ALA A 34 -29.02 52.52 -9.78
N GLY A 35 -28.77 53.00 -8.57
CA GLY A 35 -27.53 52.73 -7.86
C GLY A 35 -27.35 51.24 -7.55
N GLU A 36 -26.15 50.72 -7.77
CA GLU A 36 -25.80 49.36 -7.35
C GLU A 36 -25.91 49.26 -5.82
N ILE A 37 -26.63 48.23 -5.37
CA ILE A 37 -26.49 47.74 -4.00
C ILE A 37 -25.05 47.18 -3.92
N PRO A 38 -24.23 47.55 -2.92
CA PRO A 38 -22.87 47.01 -2.80
C PRO A 38 -22.90 45.48 -2.84
N GLY A 39 -22.19 44.91 -3.82
CA GLY A 39 -22.30 43.50 -4.14
C GLY A 39 -21.91 42.61 -2.95
N GLU A 40 -22.75 41.61 -2.68
CA GLU A 40 -22.42 40.50 -1.80
C GLU A 40 -21.13 39.82 -2.30
N LYS A 41 -20.08 39.77 -1.47
CA LYS A 41 -18.80 39.15 -1.86
C LYS A 41 -19.05 37.66 -2.11
N THR A 42 -18.91 37.24 -3.37
CA THR A 42 -19.20 35.87 -3.78
C THR A 42 -18.13 34.86 -3.36
N PHE A 43 -16.91 35.31 -3.03
CA PHE A 43 -15.76 34.45 -2.66
C PHE A 43 -15.49 33.33 -3.69
N ASP A 44 -15.55 33.70 -4.97
CA ASP A 44 -15.46 32.73 -6.07
C ASP A 44 -14.05 32.17 -6.25
N ASN A 45 -12.99 32.93 -5.93
CA ASN A 45 -11.63 32.39 -5.96
C ASN A 45 -11.49 31.28 -4.90
N THR A 46 -11.87 31.57 -3.65
CA THR A 46 -11.87 30.62 -2.53
C THR A 46 -12.63 29.33 -2.86
N LYS A 47 -13.83 29.45 -3.45
CA LYS A 47 -14.67 28.32 -3.86
C LYS A 47 -14.04 27.51 -5.00
N ASN A 48 -13.30 28.16 -5.89
CA ASN A 48 -12.61 27.49 -7.00
C ASN A 48 -11.32 26.81 -6.52
N THR A 49 -10.54 27.43 -5.63
CA THR A 49 -9.38 26.81 -4.94
C THR A 49 -9.82 25.57 -4.18
N ALA A 50 -10.89 25.68 -3.38
CA ALA A 50 -11.43 24.55 -2.61
C ALA A 50 -11.89 23.40 -3.50
N ARG A 51 -12.60 23.70 -4.60
CA ARG A 51 -13.00 22.68 -5.57
C ARG A 51 -11.79 22.01 -6.22
N ALA A 52 -10.87 22.79 -6.79
CA ALA A 52 -9.75 22.27 -7.56
C ALA A 52 -8.86 21.35 -6.72
N ALA A 53 -8.44 21.79 -5.52
CA ALA A 53 -7.53 21.03 -4.68
C ALA A 53 -8.16 19.74 -4.10
N ILE A 54 -9.48 19.74 -3.87
CA ILE A 54 -10.20 18.54 -3.39
C ILE A 54 -10.52 17.58 -4.56
N GLU A 55 -10.89 18.09 -5.73
CA GLU A 55 -11.09 17.27 -6.94
C GLU A 55 -9.76 16.67 -7.42
N GLU A 56 -8.64 17.37 -7.25
CA GLU A 56 -7.28 16.86 -7.47
C GLU A 56 -6.96 15.70 -6.51
N ALA A 57 -7.14 15.87 -5.20
CA ALA A 57 -6.91 14.81 -4.21
C ALA A 57 -7.78 13.56 -4.45
N ILE A 58 -9.03 13.74 -4.89
CA ILE A 58 -9.92 12.63 -5.26
C ILE A 58 -9.46 11.96 -6.57
N THR A 59 -9.01 12.73 -7.56
CA THR A 59 -8.55 12.21 -8.86
C THR A 59 -7.19 11.50 -8.75
N ALA A 60 -6.32 11.96 -7.85
CA ALA A 60 -5.04 11.34 -7.51
C ALA A 60 -5.18 10.11 -6.60
N GLY A 61 -6.38 9.80 -6.12
CA GLY A 61 -6.67 8.65 -5.25
C GLY A 61 -6.24 8.81 -3.78
N THR A 62 -5.66 9.95 -3.40
CA THR A 62 -5.29 10.23 -2.00
C THR A 62 -6.51 10.49 -1.10
N ALA A 63 -7.65 10.85 -1.71
CA ALA A 63 -8.97 10.87 -1.09
C ALA A 63 -9.99 10.01 -1.88
N ASN A 64 -10.95 9.39 -1.18
CA ASN A 64 -12.15 8.82 -1.81
C ASN A 64 -13.28 9.86 -1.94
N SER A 65 -13.37 10.76 -0.95
CA SER A 65 -14.41 11.77 -0.79
C SER A 65 -14.03 12.73 0.35
N ALA A 66 -14.58 13.95 0.37
CA ALA A 66 -14.19 14.98 1.33
C ALA A 66 -15.26 16.05 1.57
N THR A 67 -15.12 16.80 2.66
CA THR A 67 -15.94 17.95 3.03
C THR A 67 -15.06 19.13 3.47
N VAL A 68 -15.55 20.35 3.24
CA VAL A 68 -14.89 21.61 3.62
C VAL A 68 -15.91 22.58 4.23
N ALA A 69 -15.47 23.39 5.18
CA ALA A 69 -16.22 24.53 5.69
C ALA A 69 -15.31 25.74 5.96
N ILE A 70 -15.88 26.94 5.80
CA ILE A 70 -15.27 28.23 6.14
C ILE A 70 -16.27 29.03 6.97
N MET A 71 -15.85 29.48 8.15
CA MET A 71 -16.65 30.29 9.06
C MET A 71 -15.92 31.57 9.43
N ASP A 72 -16.62 32.69 9.37
CA ASP A 72 -16.10 34.03 9.65
C ASP A 72 -17.07 34.79 10.54
N GLY A 73 -16.58 35.46 11.58
CA GLY A 73 -17.41 36.16 12.56
C GLY A 73 -18.35 35.26 13.38
N GLY A 74 -18.46 33.96 13.07
CA GLY A 74 -19.47 33.02 13.58
C GLY A 74 -20.55 32.65 12.55
N GLU A 75 -20.48 33.16 11.33
CA GLU A 75 -21.38 32.84 10.21
C GLU A 75 -20.69 31.88 9.23
N LEU A 76 -21.43 30.90 8.70
CA LEU A 76 -20.92 29.95 7.71
C LEU A 76 -20.87 30.61 6.32
N ILE A 77 -19.67 30.89 5.83
CA ILE A 77 -19.44 31.55 4.53
C ILE A 77 -19.48 30.55 3.38
N TYR A 78 -18.98 29.34 3.61
CA TYR A 78 -18.94 28.27 2.63
C TYR A 78 -18.96 26.91 3.32
N ALA A 79 -19.70 25.95 2.75
CA ALA A 79 -19.55 24.54 3.02
C ALA A 79 -19.82 23.73 1.75
N ALA A 80 -19.10 22.64 1.54
CA ALA A 80 -19.28 21.75 0.39
C ALA A 80 -18.88 20.30 0.72
N GLY A 81 -19.41 19.37 -0.06
CA GLY A 81 -19.05 17.96 -0.07
C GLY A 81 -18.64 17.52 -1.48
N PHE A 82 -17.69 16.60 -1.56
CA PHE A 82 -17.08 16.12 -2.80
C PHE A 82 -16.95 14.59 -2.76
N GLY A 83 -17.19 13.94 -3.89
CA GLY A 83 -17.22 12.48 -3.99
C GLY A 83 -18.44 11.84 -3.31
N MET A 84 -18.33 10.55 -3.01
CA MET A 84 -19.43 9.74 -2.45
C MET A 84 -19.18 9.39 -0.98
N ALA A 85 -20.23 9.53 -0.16
CA ALA A 85 -20.23 9.04 1.22
C ALA A 85 -20.44 7.52 1.25
N ASP A 86 -21.32 7.01 0.40
CA ASP A 86 -21.58 5.57 0.22
C ASP A 86 -21.85 5.32 -1.27
N ARG A 87 -20.86 4.73 -1.96
CA ARG A 87 -20.88 4.45 -3.41
C ARG A 87 -21.99 3.45 -3.75
N GLU A 88 -22.13 2.40 -2.97
CA GLU A 88 -23.08 1.30 -3.13
C GLU A 88 -24.53 1.79 -3.08
N LYS A 89 -24.85 2.71 -2.15
CA LYS A 89 -26.17 3.35 -2.03
C LYS A 89 -26.33 4.61 -2.89
N ASN A 90 -25.29 5.01 -3.64
CA ASN A 90 -25.26 6.25 -4.43
C ASN A 90 -25.52 7.53 -3.60
N ILE A 91 -24.98 7.59 -2.37
CA ILE A 91 -25.07 8.77 -1.50
C ILE A 91 -23.85 9.66 -1.73
N ALA A 92 -24.06 10.85 -2.29
CA ALA A 92 -23.03 11.88 -2.43
C ALA A 92 -22.72 12.56 -1.08
N VAL A 93 -21.48 13.01 -0.89
CA VAL A 93 -21.10 13.80 0.30
C VAL A 93 -21.82 15.16 0.27
N ASN A 94 -22.30 15.58 1.44
CA ASN A 94 -22.88 16.89 1.68
C ASN A 94 -22.34 17.46 3.01
N LYS A 95 -22.76 18.68 3.38
CA LYS A 95 -22.29 19.36 4.60
C LYS A 95 -22.61 18.63 5.92
N ASP A 96 -23.59 17.73 5.90
CA ASP A 96 -24.09 16.95 7.06
C ASP A 96 -23.51 15.52 7.07
N THR A 97 -22.55 15.23 6.19
CA THR A 97 -21.81 13.95 6.13
C THR A 97 -20.67 13.95 7.15
N VAL A 98 -20.58 12.88 7.93
CA VAL A 98 -19.69 12.74 9.09
C VAL A 98 -18.48 11.87 8.76
N PHE A 99 -17.30 12.29 9.23
CA PHE A 99 -16.01 11.64 9.00
C PHE A 99 -15.27 11.52 10.35
N ASN A 100 -14.35 10.56 10.54
CA ASN A 100 -13.46 10.61 11.71
C ASN A 100 -12.50 11.80 11.58
N ILE A 101 -12.27 12.54 12.67
CA ILE A 101 -11.39 13.72 12.68
C ILE A 101 -10.01 13.41 13.25
N GLY A 102 -9.75 12.14 13.56
CA GLY A 102 -8.49 11.67 14.13
C GLY A 102 -7.99 12.58 15.25
N SER A 103 -6.72 12.95 15.18
CA SER A 103 -6.08 13.78 16.20
C SER A 103 -6.59 15.23 16.37
N VAL A 104 -7.57 15.71 15.59
CA VAL A 104 -8.30 16.94 15.96
C VAL A 104 -9.07 16.75 17.29
N SER A 105 -9.40 15.49 17.64
CA SER A 105 -9.96 15.09 18.94
C SER A 105 -9.19 15.62 20.15
N LYS A 106 -7.87 15.83 20.03
CA LYS A 106 -7.00 16.34 21.11
C LYS A 106 -7.40 17.73 21.60
N VAL A 107 -7.93 18.58 20.73
CA VAL A 107 -8.41 19.92 21.11
C VAL A 107 -9.66 19.80 22.00
N PHE A 108 -10.52 18.79 21.79
CA PHE A 108 -11.68 18.53 22.65
C PHE A 108 -11.29 18.00 24.03
N ALA A 109 -10.29 17.12 24.10
CA ALA A 109 -9.75 16.64 25.38
C ALA A 109 -9.08 17.76 26.17
N ALA A 110 -8.31 18.62 25.51
CA ALA A 110 -7.75 19.82 26.13
C ALA A 110 -8.84 20.79 26.62
N THR A 111 -9.85 21.10 25.79
CA THR A 111 -11.02 21.90 26.22
C THR A 111 -11.73 21.27 27.43
N SER A 112 -11.86 19.94 27.47
CA SER A 112 -12.52 19.22 28.57
C SER A 112 -11.77 19.38 29.90
N ILE A 113 -10.44 19.26 29.87
CA ILE A 113 -9.59 19.58 31.03
C ILE A 113 -9.72 21.05 31.43
N MET A 114 -9.74 21.97 30.46
CA MET A 114 -9.81 23.41 30.74
C MET A 114 -11.17 23.87 31.28
N LEU A 115 -12.27 23.22 30.90
CA LEU A 115 -13.58 23.39 31.55
C LEU A 115 -13.53 22.97 33.03
N LEU A 116 -12.88 21.85 33.33
CA LEU A 116 -12.65 21.41 34.72
C LEU A 116 -11.66 22.29 35.48
N ALA A 117 -10.79 23.03 34.78
CA ALA A 117 -9.91 24.03 35.37
C ALA A 117 -10.63 25.36 35.67
N ASP A 118 -11.52 25.81 34.79
CA ASP A 118 -12.44 26.93 35.06
C ASP A 118 -13.36 26.65 36.26
N GLU A 119 -13.75 25.37 36.46
CA GLU A 119 -14.49 24.90 37.63
C GLU A 119 -13.61 24.69 38.89
N GLY A 120 -12.28 24.83 38.79
CA GLY A 120 -11.34 24.60 39.89
C GLY A 120 -11.21 23.14 40.34
N LYS A 121 -11.72 22.18 39.55
CA LYS A 121 -11.65 20.73 39.83
C LYS A 121 -10.31 20.12 39.40
N VAL A 122 -9.74 20.62 38.29
CA VAL A 122 -8.42 20.20 37.78
C VAL A 122 -7.48 21.40 37.79
N ALA A 123 -6.22 21.19 38.16
CA ALA A 123 -5.16 22.20 37.99
C ALA A 123 -4.10 21.65 37.05
N LEU A 124 -3.73 22.43 36.02
CA LEU A 124 -2.79 22.01 34.97
C LEU A 124 -1.44 21.55 35.53
N ASP A 125 -0.95 22.23 36.56
CA ASP A 125 0.39 22.02 37.12
C ASP A 125 0.42 21.03 38.30
N ASN A 126 -0.71 20.37 38.60
CA ASN A 126 -0.75 19.24 39.53
C ASN A 126 -0.30 17.93 38.85
N PRO A 127 0.35 17.00 39.58
CA PRO A 127 0.62 15.65 39.09
C PRO A 127 -0.64 14.88 38.68
N VAL A 128 -0.54 14.12 37.59
CA VAL A 128 -1.60 13.22 37.07
C VAL A 128 -2.01 12.18 38.11
N THR A 129 -1.05 11.69 38.90
CA THR A 129 -1.24 10.74 40.02
C THR A 129 -2.15 11.27 41.13
N GLY A 130 -2.35 12.60 41.23
CA GLY A 130 -3.32 13.22 42.14
C GLY A 130 -4.78 13.05 41.71
N TYR A 131 -5.01 12.72 40.43
CA TYR A 131 -6.32 12.44 39.84
C TYR A 131 -6.51 10.95 39.56
N LEU A 132 -5.47 10.30 39.01
CA LEU A 132 -5.42 8.87 38.68
C LEU A 132 -4.39 8.17 39.57
N PRO A 133 -4.71 7.83 40.84
CA PRO A 133 -3.80 7.08 41.71
C PRO A 133 -3.49 5.66 41.21
N GLU A 134 -4.30 5.12 40.30
CA GLU A 134 -4.05 3.89 39.55
C GLU A 134 -3.03 4.03 38.40
N PHE A 135 -2.63 5.24 38.02
CA PHE A 135 -1.56 5.44 37.04
C PHE A 135 -0.20 5.13 37.68
N THR A 136 0.46 4.09 37.18
CA THR A 136 1.80 3.66 37.62
C THR A 136 2.67 3.27 36.43
N MET A 137 3.99 3.41 36.59
CA MET A 137 5.00 2.97 35.62
C MET A 137 6.19 2.31 36.33
N ALA A 138 7.01 1.56 35.58
CA ALA A 138 8.26 1.00 36.10
C ALA A 138 9.30 2.08 36.44
N ASP A 139 9.18 3.26 35.82
CA ASP A 139 10.05 4.42 36.02
C ASP A 139 9.40 5.46 36.93
N GLU A 140 9.85 5.52 38.18
CA GLU A 140 9.39 6.40 39.27
C GLU A 140 9.18 7.88 38.88
N ARG A 141 9.86 8.38 37.83
CA ARG A 141 9.67 9.74 37.27
C ARG A 141 8.25 10.02 36.77
N TYR A 142 7.42 8.99 36.56
CA TYR A 142 6.01 9.15 36.17
C TYR A 142 5.21 10.04 37.15
N LYS A 143 5.66 10.12 38.41
CA LYS A 143 5.04 10.89 39.49
C LYS A 143 5.17 12.40 39.31
N ASP A 144 6.12 12.85 38.49
CA ASP A 144 6.37 14.27 38.17
C ASP A 144 5.58 14.74 36.94
N ILE A 145 4.88 13.85 36.22
CA ILE A 145 4.05 14.22 35.06
C ILE A 145 2.83 15.02 35.53
N THR A 146 2.71 16.27 35.09
CA THR A 146 1.55 17.13 35.35
C THR A 146 0.49 17.02 34.25
N VAL A 147 -0.74 17.46 34.53
CA VAL A 147 -1.83 17.49 33.54
C VAL A 147 -1.47 18.36 32.32
N ARG A 148 -0.70 19.45 32.51
CA ARG A 148 -0.13 20.28 31.43
C ARG A 148 0.75 19.44 30.50
N MET A 149 1.62 18.61 31.08
CA MET A 149 2.60 17.81 30.33
C MET A 149 1.95 16.75 29.44
N LEU A 150 0.72 16.33 29.77
CA LEU A 150 -0.11 15.52 28.88
C LEU A 150 -0.53 16.32 27.63
N LEU A 151 -1.03 17.55 27.83
CA LEU A 151 -1.68 18.36 26.80
C LEU A 151 -0.71 19.11 25.86
N ASN A 152 0.55 19.32 26.25
CA ASN A 152 1.60 19.87 25.37
C ASN A 152 2.63 18.83 24.91
N HIS A 153 2.32 17.54 25.07
CA HIS A 153 3.20 16.42 24.69
C HIS A 153 4.60 16.40 25.38
N SER A 154 4.76 16.99 26.57
CA SER A 154 6.05 17.00 27.30
C SER A 154 6.18 15.98 28.44
N SER A 155 5.28 15.01 28.54
CA SER A 155 5.23 13.99 29.60
C SER A 155 6.40 13.00 29.62
N GLY A 156 7.06 12.74 28.48
CA GLY A 156 8.11 11.71 28.36
C GLY A 156 7.59 10.29 28.16
N LEU A 157 6.27 10.09 28.06
CA LEU A 157 5.63 8.80 27.80
C LEU A 157 6.09 8.19 26.45
N PRO A 158 6.14 6.85 26.31
CA PRO A 158 6.65 6.18 25.10
C PRO A 158 5.95 6.65 23.81
N GLY A 159 4.61 6.62 23.78
CA GLY A 159 3.83 7.23 22.72
C GLY A 159 2.34 6.88 22.73
N SER A 160 2.00 5.65 22.31
CA SER A 160 0.63 5.26 21.98
C SER A 160 0.32 3.78 22.21
N THR A 161 -0.73 3.47 22.94
CA THR A 161 -1.27 2.12 23.13
C THR A 161 -2.28 1.81 22.02
N ILE A 162 -1.77 1.42 20.85
CA ILE A 162 -2.55 1.35 19.59
C ILE A 162 -3.24 0.00 19.34
N TRP A 163 -2.69 -1.09 19.87
CA TRP A 163 -3.14 -2.46 19.61
C TRP A 163 -4.61 -2.66 19.95
N ASN A 164 -5.37 -3.23 19.02
CA ASN A 164 -6.81 -3.47 19.09
C ASN A 164 -7.69 -2.22 19.33
N ASN A 165 -7.13 -1.00 19.23
CA ASN A 165 -7.84 0.26 19.52
C ASN A 165 -8.30 1.01 18.26
N PHE A 166 -7.91 0.56 17.08
CA PHE A 166 -8.49 0.94 15.79
C PHE A 166 -9.14 -0.32 15.19
N GLY A 167 -10.39 -0.23 14.75
CA GLY A 167 -11.12 -1.41 14.27
C GLY A 167 -12.58 -1.15 13.89
N SER A 168 -13.37 -2.22 13.85
CA SER A 168 -14.82 -2.19 13.57
C SER A 168 -15.71 -2.26 14.81
N GLU A 169 -15.13 -2.47 16.00
CA GLU A 169 -15.82 -2.43 17.30
C GLU A 169 -15.07 -1.51 18.30
N TYR A 170 -15.75 -1.07 19.36
CA TYR A 170 -15.16 -0.24 20.42
C TYR A 170 -14.55 -1.12 21.53
N ASN A 171 -13.28 -0.90 21.83
CA ASN A 171 -12.58 -1.61 22.89
C ASN A 171 -12.95 -1.06 24.27
N GLN A 172 -13.77 -1.81 25.02
CA GLN A 172 -14.22 -1.39 26.36
C GLN A 172 -13.07 -1.37 27.40
N ASN A 173 -11.99 -2.12 27.15
CA ASN A 173 -10.88 -2.31 28.11
C ASN A 173 -9.71 -1.34 27.89
N ILE A 174 -9.89 -0.29 27.09
CA ILE A 174 -8.80 0.62 26.67
C ILE A 174 -8.01 1.20 27.86
N TYR A 175 -8.69 1.54 28.96
CA TYR A 175 -8.02 2.11 30.14
C TYR A 175 -7.20 1.05 30.90
N GLU A 176 -7.72 -0.16 31.06
CA GLU A 176 -6.99 -1.28 31.67
C GLU A 176 -5.78 -1.70 30.80
N GLU A 177 -5.95 -1.78 29.49
CA GLU A 177 -4.88 -2.14 28.53
C GLU A 177 -3.77 -1.08 28.52
N LEU A 178 -4.13 0.22 28.54
CA LEU A 178 -3.19 1.35 28.68
C LEU A 178 -2.42 1.29 30.01
N LEU A 179 -3.11 1.15 31.14
CA LEU A 179 -2.47 1.10 32.45
C LEU A 179 -1.57 -0.14 32.61
N ALA A 180 -1.98 -1.28 32.07
CA ALA A 180 -1.18 -2.51 32.08
C ALA A 180 0.09 -2.40 31.23
N SER A 181 0.04 -1.69 30.11
CA SER A 181 1.21 -1.37 29.29
C SER A 181 2.16 -0.42 30.03
N LEU A 182 1.65 0.75 30.44
CA LEU A 182 2.44 1.79 31.12
C LEU A 182 3.10 1.30 32.42
N THR A 183 2.47 0.39 33.17
CA THR A 183 3.03 -0.23 34.38
C THR A 183 4.37 -0.93 34.13
N ARG A 184 4.64 -1.37 32.89
CA ARG A 184 5.92 -1.99 32.49
C ARG A 184 6.91 -0.99 31.91
N SER A 185 6.42 0.09 31.29
CA SER A 185 7.22 1.05 30.53
C SER A 185 8.08 2.00 31.37
N THR A 186 9.16 2.49 30.77
CA THR A 186 9.96 3.62 31.25
C THR A 186 9.65 4.94 30.51
N LEU A 187 10.14 6.08 31.00
CA LEU A 187 10.03 7.36 30.28
C LEU A 187 11.27 7.62 29.40
N LYS A 188 11.03 8.03 28.15
CA LYS A 188 12.06 8.42 27.17
C LYS A 188 12.99 9.53 27.68
N HIS A 189 12.40 10.50 28.37
CA HIS A 189 13.08 11.63 29.01
C HIS A 189 12.37 11.98 30.31
N ARG A 190 12.96 12.83 31.16
CA ARG A 190 12.21 13.35 32.33
C ARG A 190 11.05 14.24 31.85
N PRO A 191 9.94 14.35 32.61
CA PRO A 191 8.85 15.25 32.25
C PRO A 191 9.34 16.70 32.06
N GLY A 192 8.84 17.37 31.03
CA GLY A 192 9.22 18.74 30.63
C GLY A 192 10.46 18.88 29.74
N GLU A 193 11.31 17.84 29.59
CA GLU A 193 12.59 17.97 28.88
C GLU A 193 12.44 18.23 27.36
N LEU A 194 11.60 17.43 26.70
CA LEU A 194 11.27 17.54 25.28
C LEU A 194 9.75 17.64 25.12
N ALA A 195 9.28 18.11 23.97
CA ALA A 195 7.88 18.05 23.56
C ALA A 195 7.77 17.10 22.36
N THR A 196 7.39 15.85 22.64
CA THR A 196 7.41 14.73 21.69
C THR A 196 6.03 14.09 21.65
N TYR A 197 5.41 14.11 20.47
CA TYR A 197 4.01 13.71 20.28
C TYR A 197 3.67 12.36 20.92
N CYS A 198 2.53 12.31 21.60
CA CYS A 198 2.08 11.18 22.40
C CYS A 198 0.54 11.14 22.39
N ASN A 199 -0.06 9.99 22.08
CA ASN A 199 -1.51 9.80 22.16
C ASN A 199 -1.94 9.43 23.58
N ASP A 200 -1.16 8.64 24.30
CA ASP A 200 -1.51 8.12 25.62
C ASP A 200 -1.66 9.22 26.69
N GLY A 201 -0.95 10.34 26.53
CA GLY A 201 -1.19 11.52 27.36
C GLY A 201 -2.61 12.08 27.22
N PHE A 202 -3.18 12.01 26.02
CA PHE A 202 -4.56 12.47 25.77
C PHE A 202 -5.60 11.43 26.23
N THR A 203 -5.27 10.14 26.20
CA THR A 203 -6.08 9.09 26.83
C THR A 203 -6.09 9.24 28.36
N LEU A 204 -4.95 9.55 28.98
CA LEU A 204 -4.87 9.90 30.41
C LEU A 204 -5.67 11.18 30.74
N ALA A 205 -5.70 12.17 29.85
CA ALA A 205 -6.55 13.36 30.01
C ALA A 205 -8.05 13.02 29.95
N GLU A 206 -8.47 12.16 29.02
CA GLU A 206 -9.83 11.58 28.95
C GLU A 206 -10.19 10.82 30.24
N MET A 207 -9.27 9.99 30.76
CA MET A 207 -9.44 9.29 32.04
C MET A 207 -9.58 10.26 33.22
N ILE A 208 -8.81 11.36 33.27
CA ILE A 208 -8.99 12.42 34.29
C ILE A 208 -10.40 13.01 34.21
N VAL A 209 -10.91 13.33 33.01
CA VAL A 209 -12.27 13.87 32.84
C VAL A 209 -13.32 12.90 33.37
N ALA A 210 -13.25 11.62 32.99
CA ALA A 210 -14.17 10.59 33.47
C ALA A 210 -14.10 10.41 35.01
N LYS A 211 -12.88 10.35 35.56
CA LYS A 211 -12.62 10.18 37.00
C LYS A 211 -13.11 11.34 37.86
N VAL A 212 -12.91 12.58 37.39
CA VAL A 212 -13.25 13.81 38.13
C VAL A 212 -14.76 14.14 38.04
N THR A 213 -15.45 13.66 37.01
CA THR A 213 -16.88 13.94 36.78
C THR A 213 -17.80 12.79 37.21
N GLY A 214 -17.33 11.54 37.12
CA GLY A 214 -18.17 10.34 37.25
C GLY A 214 -19.05 10.05 36.02
N GLN A 215 -18.83 10.77 34.91
CA GLN A 215 -19.51 10.56 33.62
C GLN A 215 -18.62 9.71 32.69
N SER A 216 -19.18 9.13 31.61
CA SER A 216 -18.32 8.73 30.50
C SER A 216 -17.80 9.98 29.77
N TYR A 217 -16.62 9.89 29.17
CA TYR A 217 -16.05 11.01 28.43
C TYR A 217 -16.94 11.43 27.24
N GLY A 218 -17.66 10.48 26.62
CA GLY A 218 -18.62 10.76 25.55
C GLY A 218 -19.87 11.54 26.02
N ASP A 219 -20.39 11.22 27.21
CA ASP A 219 -21.51 11.97 27.80
C ASP A 219 -21.05 13.40 28.16
N PHE A 220 -19.86 13.53 28.75
CA PHE A 220 -19.27 14.83 29.08
C PHE A 220 -19.07 15.69 27.82
N LEU A 221 -18.50 15.14 26.74
CA LEU A 221 -18.35 15.86 25.47
C LEU A 221 -19.70 16.35 24.93
N THR A 222 -20.75 15.52 25.04
CA THR A 222 -22.09 15.85 24.58
C THR A 222 -22.69 17.01 25.38
N GLU A 223 -22.78 16.88 26.71
CA GLU A 223 -23.36 17.87 27.62
C GLU A 223 -22.56 19.20 27.62
N ARG A 224 -21.22 19.12 27.56
CA ARG A 224 -20.33 20.24 27.89
C ARG A 224 -19.71 20.94 26.68
N ILE A 225 -19.71 20.31 25.50
CA ILE A 225 -19.13 20.88 24.28
C ILE A 225 -20.12 20.81 23.11
N PHE A 226 -20.68 19.63 22.79
CA PHE A 226 -21.46 19.47 21.56
C PHE A 226 -22.81 20.20 21.61
N GLU A 227 -23.61 20.01 22.67
CA GLU A 227 -24.89 20.70 22.82
C GLU A 227 -24.73 22.23 22.97
N PRO A 228 -23.82 22.77 23.82
CA PRO A 228 -23.64 24.21 23.97
C PRO A 228 -23.14 24.95 22.72
N LEU A 229 -22.48 24.24 21.79
CA LEU A 229 -21.99 24.78 20.52
C LEU A 229 -22.85 24.36 19.31
N ALA A 230 -23.99 23.69 19.55
CA ALA A 230 -24.91 23.16 18.53
C ALA A 230 -24.22 22.28 17.48
N MET A 231 -23.27 21.44 17.90
CA MET A 231 -22.48 20.54 17.06
C MET A 231 -23.24 19.26 16.72
N ASN A 232 -24.37 19.42 16.03
CA ASN A 232 -25.40 18.40 15.85
C ASN A 232 -24.96 17.17 15.02
N HIS A 233 -23.80 17.21 14.36
CA HIS A 233 -23.24 16.09 13.58
C HIS A 233 -21.82 15.70 14.07
N THR A 234 -21.56 15.88 15.37
CA THR A 234 -20.33 15.38 16.04
C THR A 234 -20.66 14.17 16.93
N GLY A 235 -19.74 13.20 17.03
CA GLY A 235 -19.96 11.93 17.72
C GLY A 235 -18.67 11.14 17.98
N LEU A 236 -18.81 9.88 18.44
CA LEU A 236 -17.72 9.06 18.97
C LEU A 236 -17.17 8.04 17.94
N GLY A 237 -16.94 8.48 16.71
CA GLY A 237 -16.44 7.67 15.60
C GLY A 237 -17.54 7.26 14.62
N VAL A 238 -17.22 7.16 13.32
CA VAL A 238 -18.20 6.87 12.25
C VAL A 238 -18.91 5.52 12.42
N GLY A 239 -18.25 4.52 13.02
CA GLY A 239 -18.89 3.23 13.36
C GLY A 239 -19.85 3.27 14.55
N ARG A 240 -19.98 4.41 15.27
CA ARG A 240 -20.81 4.57 16.48
C ARG A 240 -21.85 5.70 16.39
N LEU A 241 -22.12 6.23 15.18
CA LEU A 241 -22.99 7.39 15.02
C LEU A 241 -24.44 7.12 15.44
N PRO A 242 -25.13 8.12 16.03
CA PRO A 242 -26.57 8.07 16.24
C PRO A 242 -27.36 7.85 14.94
N GLN A 243 -28.50 7.16 15.05
CA GLN A 243 -29.37 6.86 13.92
C GLN A 243 -29.84 8.15 13.22
N GLY A 244 -29.47 8.31 11.94
CA GLY A 244 -29.86 9.45 11.10
C GLY A 244 -28.66 10.23 10.52
N MET A 245 -27.47 10.12 11.13
CA MET A 245 -26.25 10.66 10.54
C MET A 245 -25.76 9.81 9.36
N THR A 246 -25.11 10.44 8.38
CA THR A 246 -24.51 9.75 7.23
C THR A 246 -22.99 9.72 7.40
N PRO A 247 -22.37 8.57 7.72
CA PRO A 247 -20.92 8.44 7.67
C PRO A 247 -20.43 8.43 6.23
N ALA A 248 -19.27 9.04 5.96
CA ALA A 248 -18.48 8.72 4.78
C ALA A 248 -17.81 7.34 4.97
N ARG A 249 -17.69 6.57 3.90
CA ARG A 249 -16.97 5.30 3.84
C ARG A 249 -15.59 5.47 3.21
N PHE A 250 -14.63 4.73 3.75
CA PHE A 250 -13.35 4.48 3.10
C PHE A 250 -13.45 3.33 2.09
N TYR A 251 -12.71 3.50 0.99
CA TYR A 251 -12.59 2.54 -0.11
C TYR A 251 -11.13 2.29 -0.42
N ARG A 252 -10.77 1.01 -0.51
CA ARG A 252 -9.47 0.52 -0.96
C ARG A 252 -9.23 0.91 -2.44
N PRO A 253 -7.98 0.89 -2.93
CA PRO A 253 -7.67 1.07 -4.35
C PRO A 253 -8.41 0.07 -5.28
N ASP A 254 -8.69 -1.15 -4.80
CA ASP A 254 -9.48 -2.16 -5.51
C ASP A 254 -10.99 -1.82 -5.64
N GLY A 255 -11.45 -0.75 -4.98
CA GLY A 255 -12.82 -0.26 -5.02
C GLY A 255 -13.77 -0.83 -3.97
N LYS A 256 -13.38 -1.84 -3.18
CA LYS A 256 -14.19 -2.36 -2.06
C LYS A 256 -14.25 -1.36 -0.91
N SER A 257 -15.38 -1.31 -0.20
CA SER A 257 -15.48 -0.56 1.07
C SER A 257 -14.97 -1.38 2.25
N GLU A 258 -14.23 -0.73 3.14
CA GLU A 258 -13.89 -1.28 4.45
C GLU A 258 -15.07 -1.13 5.44
N PRO A 259 -15.06 -1.82 6.59
CA PRO A 259 -15.94 -1.50 7.72
C PRO A 259 -15.79 -0.05 8.20
N LEU A 260 -16.82 0.47 8.87
CA LEU A 260 -16.78 1.82 9.45
C LEU A 260 -15.82 1.84 10.65
N GLU A 261 -14.78 2.66 10.56
CA GLU A 261 -13.72 2.74 11.56
C GLU A 261 -14.22 3.31 12.90
N ILE A 262 -13.87 2.60 13.96
CA ILE A 262 -13.96 3.03 15.35
C ILE A 262 -12.54 3.13 15.89
N VAL A 263 -12.20 4.29 16.44
CA VAL A 263 -10.97 4.49 17.21
C VAL A 263 -11.37 4.66 18.67
N SER A 264 -10.92 3.74 19.53
CA SER A 264 -11.38 3.61 20.91
C SER A 264 -10.76 4.65 21.86
N LEU A 265 -9.64 5.25 21.43
CA LEU A 265 -8.93 6.33 22.12
C LEU A 265 -9.64 7.68 21.86
N LEU A 266 -10.81 7.93 22.46
CA LEU A 266 -11.68 9.06 22.07
C LEU A 266 -11.00 10.43 22.21
N GLY A 267 -10.32 10.68 23.33
CA GLY A 267 -9.62 11.94 23.59
C GLY A 267 -8.38 12.17 22.71
N SER A 268 -7.78 11.09 22.18
CA SER A 268 -6.59 11.18 21.34
C SER A 268 -6.91 11.14 19.84
N GLY A 269 -7.95 10.42 19.41
CA GLY A 269 -8.28 10.23 17.99
C GLY A 269 -9.72 9.85 17.63
N GLY A 270 -10.57 9.45 18.58
CA GLY A 270 -11.85 8.78 18.31
C GLY A 270 -13.10 9.62 18.15
N ILE A 271 -12.99 10.94 17.92
CA ILE A 271 -14.14 11.79 17.58
C ILE A 271 -14.39 11.76 16.06
N SER A 272 -15.64 11.94 15.67
CA SER A 272 -16.10 12.12 14.29
C SER A 272 -16.98 13.36 14.16
N SER A 273 -16.87 14.12 13.06
CA SER A 273 -17.55 15.41 12.88
C SER A 273 -17.86 15.73 11.41
N THR A 274 -18.69 16.75 11.20
CA THR A 274 -18.69 17.55 9.96
C THR A 274 -17.62 18.66 10.02
N ALA A 275 -17.22 19.20 8.86
CA ALA A 275 -16.36 20.39 8.82
C ALA A 275 -17.07 21.64 9.37
N GLU A 276 -18.40 21.77 9.18
CA GLU A 276 -19.19 22.88 9.72
C GLU A 276 -19.12 22.91 11.27
N ASP A 277 -19.26 21.75 11.92
CA ASP A 277 -19.19 21.67 13.39
C ASP A 277 -17.75 21.88 13.93
N LEU A 278 -16.71 21.46 13.19
CA LEU A 278 -15.32 21.81 13.55
C LEU A 278 -15.07 23.33 13.51
N CYS A 279 -15.65 24.03 12.52
CA CYS A 279 -15.60 25.49 12.47
C CYS A 279 -16.36 26.16 13.64
N ARG A 280 -17.53 25.64 14.03
CA ARG A 280 -18.25 26.09 15.25
C ARG A 280 -17.40 25.90 16.51
N PHE A 281 -16.71 24.77 16.62
CA PHE A 281 -15.78 24.50 17.72
C PHE A 281 -14.58 25.44 17.71
N ALA A 282 -13.96 25.67 16.55
CA ALA A 282 -12.84 26.62 16.40
C ALA A 282 -13.22 28.07 16.75
N ALA A 283 -14.43 28.50 16.41
CA ALA A 283 -14.94 29.81 16.81
C ALA A 283 -15.00 29.99 18.34
N SER A 284 -15.13 28.88 19.10
CA SER A 284 -15.13 28.90 20.57
C SER A 284 -13.78 29.24 21.23
N PHE A 285 -12.69 29.40 20.47
CA PHE A 285 -11.42 29.92 21.00
C PHE A 285 -11.30 31.44 20.90
N SER A 286 -12.18 32.08 20.13
CA SER A 286 -12.16 33.53 19.87
C SER A 286 -12.74 34.37 21.02
N SER A 287 -12.62 35.70 20.91
CA SER A 287 -13.36 36.64 21.76
C SER A 287 -14.87 36.46 21.58
N GLY A 288 -15.63 36.43 22.70
CA GLY A 288 -17.08 36.19 22.69
C GLY A 288 -17.53 34.71 22.65
N SER A 289 -16.65 33.77 22.97
CA SER A 289 -16.96 32.33 23.10
C SER A 289 -17.95 32.01 24.25
N ALA A 290 -18.66 30.89 24.11
CA ALA A 290 -19.77 30.47 24.95
C ALA A 290 -19.46 29.39 26.03
N ILE A 291 -18.29 28.72 26.00
CA ILE A 291 -17.99 27.60 26.93
C ILE A 291 -16.78 27.81 27.86
N LEU A 292 -15.65 28.32 27.37
CA LEU A 292 -14.41 28.49 28.15
C LEU A 292 -14.23 29.94 28.63
N SER A 293 -13.63 30.14 29.79
CA SER A 293 -13.22 31.45 30.29
C SER A 293 -12.15 32.11 29.40
N ALA A 294 -12.02 33.43 29.49
CA ALA A 294 -10.99 34.15 28.74
C ALA A 294 -9.57 33.70 29.10
N GLN A 295 -9.32 33.36 30.38
CA GLN A 295 -8.02 32.87 30.84
C GLN A 295 -7.72 31.49 30.24
N SER A 296 -8.67 30.57 30.29
CA SER A 296 -8.49 29.21 29.79
C SER A 296 -8.32 29.15 28.27
N ARG A 297 -9.03 29.99 27.51
CA ARG A 297 -8.79 30.13 26.06
C ARG A 297 -7.38 30.65 25.76
N MET A 298 -6.92 31.68 26.47
CA MET A 298 -5.56 32.22 26.28
C MET A 298 -4.48 31.21 26.64
N GLU A 299 -4.65 30.42 27.71
CA GLU A 299 -3.65 29.43 28.12
C GLU A 299 -3.60 28.21 27.17
N MET A 300 -4.69 27.87 26.47
CA MET A 300 -4.67 26.86 25.39
C MET A 300 -3.94 27.33 24.13
N LEU A 301 -4.16 28.59 23.74
CA LEU A 301 -3.56 29.19 22.55
C LEU A 301 -2.09 29.59 22.78
N LYS A 302 -1.70 29.91 24.01
CA LYS A 302 -0.30 30.17 24.37
C LYS A 302 0.58 28.95 24.05
N ARG A 303 1.69 29.16 23.32
CA ARG A 303 2.74 28.15 23.08
C ARG A 303 3.26 27.58 24.42
N GLN A 304 3.46 26.27 24.48
CA GLN A 304 3.84 25.52 25.68
C GLN A 304 5.21 24.82 25.51
N PRO A 305 6.32 25.58 25.35
CA PRO A 305 7.63 25.01 25.03
C PRO A 305 8.19 24.08 26.12
N SER A 306 9.06 23.16 25.70
CA SER A 306 9.88 22.29 26.56
C SER A 306 11.29 22.84 26.76
N ASP A 307 12.11 22.18 27.59
CA ASP A 307 13.52 22.57 27.80
C ASP A 307 14.42 22.48 26.54
N LEU A 308 13.92 22.01 25.40
CA LEU A 308 14.60 22.08 24.09
C LEU A 308 14.54 23.48 23.47
N GLN A 309 13.54 24.29 23.85
CA GLN A 309 13.29 25.60 23.25
C GLN A 309 14.48 26.56 23.45
N GLY A 310 14.87 27.27 22.37
CA GLY A 310 16.03 28.16 22.37
C GLY A 310 17.39 27.45 22.35
N LYS A 311 17.43 26.11 22.22
CA LYS A 311 18.66 25.32 21.99
C LYS A 311 18.82 24.84 20.53
N LEU A 312 17.78 25.02 19.70
CA LEU A 312 17.83 24.85 18.25
C LEU A 312 18.24 26.16 17.57
N ALA A 313 18.32 26.18 16.23
CA ALA A 313 18.66 27.39 15.46
C ALA A 313 17.59 28.51 15.54
N GLY A 314 16.42 28.20 16.10
CA GLY A 314 15.26 29.07 16.27
C GLY A 314 14.20 28.37 17.13
N ASP A 315 12.92 28.66 16.89
CA ASP A 315 11.82 28.05 17.64
C ASP A 315 11.66 26.55 17.34
N SER A 316 11.41 25.77 18.39
CA SER A 316 11.01 24.35 18.30
C SER A 316 9.53 24.22 17.90
N PHE A 317 9.09 22.99 17.57
CA PHE A 317 7.71 22.71 17.13
C PHE A 317 6.68 23.33 18.12
N PRO A 318 5.84 24.29 17.68
CA PRO A 318 5.17 25.22 18.60
C PRO A 318 3.81 24.68 19.07
N PHE A 319 3.84 23.62 19.86
CA PHE A 319 2.65 23.05 20.50
C PHE A 319 1.95 24.06 21.45
N GLY A 320 0.61 24.04 21.44
CA GLY A 320 -0.24 24.66 22.48
C GLY A 320 -0.69 23.61 23.52
N LEU A 321 -1.81 23.86 24.21
CA LEU A 321 -2.52 22.78 24.91
C LEU A 321 -3.54 22.16 23.95
N GLY A 322 -3.25 20.96 23.45
CA GLY A 322 -4.09 20.25 22.48
C GLY A 322 -3.96 20.69 21.02
N TRP A 323 -3.13 21.70 20.72
CA TRP A 323 -2.87 22.22 19.36
C TRP A 323 -1.48 21.81 18.84
N ASP A 324 -1.38 21.40 17.57
CA ASP A 324 -0.07 21.21 16.91
C ASP A 324 0.60 22.55 16.66
N PHE A 325 -0.19 23.48 16.12
CA PHE A 325 0.25 24.78 15.66
C PHE A 325 -0.34 25.86 16.56
N ALA A 326 0.49 26.47 17.40
CA ALA A 326 0.12 27.60 18.24
C ALA A 326 0.93 28.86 17.87
N ASP A 327 0.21 29.95 17.63
CA ASP A 327 0.76 31.29 17.40
C ASP A 327 1.75 31.35 16.20
N LEU A 328 1.35 30.81 15.05
CA LEU A 328 2.17 30.80 13.83
C LEU A 328 2.03 32.10 13.02
N LYS A 329 3.16 32.74 12.67
CA LYS A 329 3.21 33.94 11.83
C LYS A 329 3.39 33.60 10.34
N VAL A 330 2.40 32.89 9.79
CA VAL A 330 2.42 32.48 8.36
C VAL A 330 2.27 33.68 7.43
N PHE A 331 1.33 34.57 7.77
CA PHE A 331 0.99 35.80 7.05
C PHE A 331 1.79 37.01 7.57
N SER A 332 1.89 38.07 6.76
CA SER A 332 2.72 39.25 7.05
C SER A 332 2.11 40.25 8.05
N ASP A 333 0.81 40.18 8.33
CA ASP A 333 0.17 40.94 9.42
C ASP A 333 0.26 40.14 10.74
N GLU A 334 0.89 40.71 11.75
CA GLU A 334 1.02 40.12 13.09
C GLU A 334 -0.32 39.89 13.79
N ASN A 335 -1.42 40.49 13.32
CA ASN A 335 -2.77 40.24 13.82
C ASN A 335 -3.40 38.94 13.25
N LEU A 336 -2.72 38.24 12.34
CA LEU A 336 -3.18 37.02 11.66
C LEU A 336 -2.48 35.74 12.15
N CYS A 337 -2.08 35.69 13.43
CA CYS A 337 -1.52 34.48 14.03
C CYS A 337 -2.42 33.26 13.81
N LEU A 338 -1.86 32.26 13.13
CA LEU A 338 -2.55 31.03 12.75
C LEU A 338 -2.42 29.97 13.84
N TYR A 339 -3.52 29.29 14.08
CA TYR A 339 -3.65 28.15 15.00
C TYR A 339 -4.21 26.96 14.24
N GLY A 340 -3.80 25.75 14.58
CA GLY A 340 -4.33 24.57 13.92
C GLY A 340 -3.97 23.23 14.50
N LYS A 341 -4.74 22.22 14.11
CA LYS A 341 -4.56 20.82 14.48
C LYS A 341 -4.78 19.91 13.28
N THR A 342 -3.81 19.03 13.04
CA THR A 342 -3.88 17.92 12.09
C THR A 342 -4.59 16.72 12.73
N GLY A 343 -5.29 15.92 11.93
CA GLY A 343 -5.90 14.69 12.39
C GLY A 343 -5.87 13.58 11.36
N GLY A 344 -5.12 12.51 11.64
CA GLY A 344 -5.12 11.26 10.87
C GLY A 344 -5.70 10.09 11.65
N THR A 345 -6.13 9.08 10.89
CA THR A 345 -6.61 7.74 11.28
C THR A 345 -6.21 6.76 10.17
N GLY A 346 -6.66 5.50 10.17
CA GLY A 346 -6.37 4.58 9.04
C GLY A 346 -7.16 4.93 7.79
N HIS A 347 -8.37 5.46 7.98
CA HIS A 347 -9.34 5.67 6.90
C HIS A 347 -9.59 7.15 6.58
N TYR A 348 -9.17 8.10 7.43
CA TYR A 348 -9.50 9.52 7.29
C TYR A 348 -8.33 10.46 7.61
N ALA A 349 -8.25 11.58 6.89
CA ALA A 349 -7.35 12.71 7.14
C ALA A 349 -8.17 14.01 7.32
N SER A 350 -7.67 14.92 8.15
CA SER A 350 -8.34 16.17 8.49
C SER A 350 -7.39 17.28 8.91
N MET A 351 -7.84 18.52 8.69
CA MET A 351 -7.20 19.73 9.18
C MET A 351 -8.23 20.70 9.72
N LEU A 352 -7.92 21.31 10.87
CA LEU A 352 -8.63 22.46 11.42
C LEU A 352 -7.66 23.63 11.59
N TYR A 353 -7.92 24.75 10.91
CA TYR A 353 -7.22 26.02 11.09
C TYR A 353 -8.16 27.09 11.67
N THR A 354 -7.61 28.00 12.46
CA THR A 354 -8.33 29.19 12.96
C THR A 354 -7.39 30.38 13.18
N ILE A 355 -7.94 31.58 13.04
CA ILE A 355 -7.30 32.87 13.39
C ILE A 355 -8.23 33.54 14.42
N PRO A 356 -8.05 33.26 15.74
CA PRO A 356 -8.99 33.64 16.79
C PRO A 356 -9.15 35.15 16.99
N SER A 357 -8.16 35.94 16.57
CA SER A 357 -8.19 37.41 16.53
C SER A 357 -9.23 37.94 15.53
N GLN A 358 -9.46 37.21 14.43
CA GLN A 358 -10.38 37.60 13.35
C GLN A 358 -11.72 36.83 13.39
N ARG A 359 -11.89 35.85 14.29
CA ARG A 359 -13.02 34.89 14.32
C ARG A 359 -13.17 34.10 13.00
N ILE A 360 -12.06 33.83 12.31
CA ILE A 360 -12.03 33.04 11.06
C ILE A 360 -11.59 31.61 11.37
N SER A 361 -12.25 30.61 10.76
CA SER A 361 -11.78 29.21 10.78
C SER A 361 -12.08 28.49 9.46
N VAL A 362 -11.23 27.50 9.14
CA VAL A 362 -11.35 26.63 7.96
C VAL A 362 -11.14 25.19 8.41
N ALA A 363 -12.03 24.30 8.00
CA ALA A 363 -11.94 22.88 8.26
C ALA A 363 -12.02 22.09 6.94
N VAL A 364 -11.13 21.11 6.77
CA VAL A 364 -11.15 20.13 5.66
C VAL A 364 -11.08 18.74 6.27
N ILE A 365 -11.95 17.83 5.83
CA ILE A 365 -11.93 16.42 6.26
C ILE A 365 -12.13 15.53 5.02
N ALA A 366 -11.33 14.48 4.90
CA ALA A 366 -11.38 13.53 3.80
C ALA A 366 -11.42 12.08 4.30
N SER A 367 -12.15 11.23 3.58
CA SER A 367 -11.91 9.79 3.57
C SER A 367 -10.72 9.53 2.65
N GLY A 368 -9.70 8.82 3.15
CA GLY A 368 -8.38 8.70 2.54
C GLY A 368 -7.30 9.34 3.44
N ALA A 369 -6.54 8.49 4.13
CA ALA A 369 -5.50 8.93 5.07
C ALA A 369 -4.28 9.62 4.42
N GLN A 370 -4.14 9.51 3.10
CA GLN A 370 -3.05 10.13 2.32
C GLN A 370 -3.37 11.56 1.82
N CYS A 371 -4.57 12.07 2.09
CA CYS A 371 -5.01 13.38 1.64
C CYS A 371 -4.30 14.52 2.39
N ASP A 372 -3.64 15.44 1.67
CA ASP A 372 -3.01 16.66 2.21
C ASP A 372 -4.05 17.72 2.63
N SER A 373 -4.91 17.33 3.58
CA SER A 373 -5.82 18.27 4.24
C SER A 373 -5.09 19.49 4.88
N PRO A 374 -3.83 19.42 5.37
CA PRO A 374 -3.08 20.60 5.80
C PRO A 374 -2.80 21.62 4.68
N GLY A 375 -2.31 21.21 3.52
CA GLY A 375 -2.05 22.11 2.37
C GLY A 375 -3.33 22.59 1.70
N ILE A 376 -4.32 21.70 1.54
CA ILE A 376 -5.65 22.04 1.02
C ILE A 376 -6.32 23.10 1.91
N ALA A 377 -6.37 22.90 3.23
CA ALA A 377 -6.99 23.88 4.13
C ALA A 377 -6.22 25.21 4.20
N LEU A 378 -4.89 25.19 4.07
CA LEU A 378 -4.07 26.42 4.08
C LEU A 378 -4.22 27.25 2.81
N SER A 379 -4.29 26.61 1.63
CA SER A 379 -4.53 27.30 0.36
C SER A 379 -5.93 27.93 0.29
N ILE A 380 -6.95 27.21 0.79
CA ILE A 380 -8.33 27.72 0.92
C ILE A 380 -8.39 28.90 1.89
N LEU A 381 -7.74 28.82 3.05
CA LEU A 381 -7.66 29.94 4.00
C LEU A 381 -6.94 31.16 3.38
N SER A 382 -5.86 30.93 2.64
CA SER A 382 -5.09 32.02 2.00
C SER A 382 -5.92 32.75 0.94
N ALA A 383 -6.59 32.01 0.05
CA ALA A 383 -7.50 32.59 -0.95
C ALA A 383 -8.66 33.37 -0.30
N TYR A 384 -9.19 32.87 0.83
CA TYR A 384 -10.23 33.55 1.59
C TYR A 384 -9.76 34.86 2.24
N LEU A 385 -8.56 34.87 2.84
CA LEU A 385 -7.97 36.07 3.43
C LEU A 385 -7.64 37.13 2.35
N GLU A 386 -7.22 36.71 1.16
CA GLU A 386 -6.98 37.60 0.02
C GLU A 386 -8.29 38.20 -0.51
N GLU A 387 -9.32 37.38 -0.80
CA GLU A 387 -10.62 37.90 -1.26
C GLU A 387 -11.31 38.75 -0.18
N LYS A 388 -11.06 38.50 1.10
CA LYS A 388 -11.51 39.36 2.20
C LYS A 388 -10.77 40.69 2.23
N GLY A 389 -9.50 40.72 1.82
CA GLY A 389 -8.61 41.89 1.80
C GLY A 389 -7.76 42.03 3.08
N LEU A 390 -7.49 40.91 3.77
CA LEU A 390 -6.66 40.86 4.98
C LEU A 390 -5.19 40.54 4.67
N ILE A 391 -4.91 39.91 3.52
CA ILE A 391 -3.55 39.71 2.99
C ILE A 391 -3.49 40.12 1.52
N THR A 392 -2.28 40.41 1.05
CA THR A 392 -1.93 40.34 -0.38
C THR A 392 -1.33 38.96 -0.65
N ALA A 393 -1.60 38.36 -1.82
CA ALA A 393 -0.82 37.19 -2.26
C ALA A 393 0.64 37.58 -2.57
N GLU A 394 1.50 37.50 -1.57
CA GLU A 394 2.96 37.49 -1.74
C GLU A 394 3.45 36.04 -1.76
N GLU A 395 3.79 35.54 -2.94
CA GLU A 395 4.49 34.26 -3.06
C GLU A 395 5.90 34.41 -2.47
N LYS A 396 6.12 33.86 -1.27
CA LYS A 396 7.46 33.76 -0.66
C LYS A 396 8.34 32.90 -1.58
N GLU A 397 9.11 33.55 -2.45
CA GLU A 397 10.07 32.93 -3.36
C GLU A 397 11.16 32.19 -2.56
N ILE A 398 10.91 30.90 -2.23
CA ILE A 398 11.91 30.02 -1.61
C ILE A 398 12.99 29.75 -2.65
N LYS A 399 14.07 30.52 -2.59
CA LYS A 399 15.24 30.36 -3.45
C LYS A 399 15.99 29.10 -3.06
N GLU A 400 15.90 28.10 -3.93
CA GLU A 400 16.77 26.95 -3.92
C GLU A 400 18.20 27.40 -4.30
N PRO A 401 19.24 26.89 -3.62
CA PRO A 401 20.62 27.24 -3.94
C PRO A 401 21.00 26.67 -5.31
N VAL A 402 21.75 27.45 -6.10
CA VAL A 402 22.08 27.11 -7.50
C VAL A 402 23.24 26.10 -7.61
N GLU A 403 24.04 25.95 -6.56
CA GLU A 403 25.24 25.10 -6.56
C GLU A 403 25.55 24.60 -5.14
N ALA A 404 26.03 23.36 -5.02
CA ALA A 404 26.45 22.76 -3.75
C ALA A 404 27.80 23.33 -3.27
N GLN A 405 28.02 23.32 -1.96
CA GLN A 405 29.25 23.76 -1.30
C GLN A 405 29.91 22.59 -0.57
N THR A 406 31.25 22.59 -0.49
CA THR A 406 32.01 21.60 0.29
C THR A 406 31.53 21.56 1.75
N ILE A 407 31.24 20.37 2.26
CA ILE A 407 30.76 20.16 3.63
C ILE A 407 31.87 20.57 4.62
N PRO A 408 31.61 21.45 5.62
CA PRO A 408 32.57 21.75 6.67
C PRO A 408 32.95 20.49 7.44
N SER A 409 34.25 20.23 7.60
CA SER A 409 34.76 18.98 8.20
C SER A 409 34.24 18.66 9.61
N GLY A 410 33.79 19.67 10.36
CA GLY A 410 33.10 19.47 11.64
C GLY A 410 31.74 18.76 11.54
N LEU A 411 31.07 18.82 10.37
CA LEU A 411 29.80 18.12 10.13
C LEU A 411 29.99 16.62 9.88
N MET A 412 31.18 16.17 9.46
CA MET A 412 31.45 14.74 9.24
C MET A 412 31.26 13.90 10.52
N ALA A 413 31.35 14.51 11.71
CA ALA A 413 31.04 13.86 12.98
C ALA A 413 29.54 13.46 13.13
N TYR A 414 28.64 13.99 12.30
CA TYR A 414 27.23 13.62 12.28
C TYR A 414 26.95 12.39 11.39
N GLU A 415 27.84 11.99 10.47
CA GLU A 415 27.68 10.74 9.69
C GLU A 415 27.47 9.51 10.58
N GLY A 416 26.53 8.63 10.22
CA GLY A 416 26.24 7.39 10.92
C GLY A 416 24.75 7.10 11.04
N TYR A 417 24.38 6.24 12.00
CA TYR A 417 23.01 5.78 12.18
C TYR A 417 22.20 6.66 13.16
N TYR A 418 20.90 6.75 12.90
CA TYR A 418 19.91 7.55 13.61
C TYR A 418 18.61 6.74 13.77
N ASP A 419 17.82 7.03 14.80
CA ASP A 419 16.43 6.59 14.91
C ASP A 419 15.48 7.75 14.55
N SER A 420 14.42 7.44 13.83
CA SER A 420 13.41 8.37 13.32
C SER A 420 11.97 7.97 13.72
N GLY A 421 11.79 7.32 14.88
CA GLY A 421 10.50 6.83 15.36
C GLY A 421 10.14 5.48 14.77
N GLY A 422 10.99 4.48 15.04
CA GLY A 422 10.83 3.11 14.53
C GLY A 422 11.52 2.86 13.17
N ILE A 423 11.79 3.89 12.38
CA ILE A 423 12.62 3.77 11.18
C ILE A 423 14.10 3.97 11.56
N THR A 424 14.94 2.97 11.30
CA THR A 424 16.40 3.12 11.38
C THR A 424 16.91 3.83 10.12
N LEU A 425 17.61 4.94 10.32
CA LEU A 425 18.20 5.73 9.25
C LEU A 425 19.73 5.67 9.30
N ARG A 426 20.38 5.73 8.13
CA ARG A 426 21.82 6.00 7.98
C ARG A 426 22.01 7.26 7.17
N ILE A 427 22.68 8.23 7.76
CA ILE A 427 23.18 9.43 7.09
C ILE A 427 24.60 9.17 6.62
N VAL A 428 24.90 9.53 5.38
CA VAL A 428 26.24 9.54 4.75
C VAL A 428 26.50 10.94 4.19
N LEU A 429 27.74 11.43 4.31
CA LEU A 429 28.14 12.76 3.85
C LEU A 429 29.27 12.67 2.81
N ASP A 430 28.99 13.16 1.60
CA ASP A 430 29.92 13.25 0.47
C ASP A 430 30.50 14.67 0.43
N ASP A 431 31.70 14.85 1.00
CA ASP A 431 32.33 16.17 1.14
C ASP A 431 32.87 16.72 -0.19
N GLU A 432 33.29 15.84 -1.11
CA GLU A 432 33.70 16.21 -2.47
C GLU A 432 32.54 16.79 -3.29
N LYS A 433 31.34 16.19 -3.23
CA LYS A 433 30.14 16.69 -3.95
C LYS A 433 29.36 17.75 -3.18
N GLY A 434 29.60 17.89 -1.87
CA GLY A 434 28.80 18.78 -1.03
C GLY A 434 27.43 18.20 -0.66
N MET A 435 27.28 16.87 -0.59
CA MET A 435 25.96 16.20 -0.59
C MET A 435 25.75 15.32 0.66
N LEU A 436 24.54 15.38 1.24
CA LEU A 436 24.03 14.41 2.20
C LEU A 436 23.21 13.35 1.46
N ILE A 437 23.39 12.08 1.82
CA ILE A 437 22.47 10.99 1.42
C ILE A 437 21.88 10.35 2.68
N LEU A 438 20.56 10.23 2.70
CA LEU A 438 19.79 9.58 3.74
C LEU A 438 19.30 8.22 3.22
N TYR A 439 19.69 7.16 3.92
CA TYR A 439 19.20 5.80 3.69
C TYR A 439 18.26 5.38 4.82
N GLN A 440 17.17 4.70 4.48
CA GLN A 440 16.52 3.75 5.39
C GLN A 440 17.39 2.49 5.48
N VAL A 441 17.39 1.83 6.64
CA VAL A 441 18.16 0.62 6.90
C VAL A 441 17.24 -0.44 7.48
N ASP A 442 16.97 -1.47 6.67
CA ASP A 442 16.11 -2.59 7.02
C ASP A 442 16.99 -3.87 7.02
N ASP A 443 17.14 -4.51 8.18
CA ASP A 443 18.03 -5.64 8.48
C ASP A 443 19.53 -5.40 8.16
N SER A 444 19.88 -5.44 6.87
CA SER A 444 21.20 -5.14 6.31
C SER A 444 21.12 -4.46 4.94
N ASN A 445 19.91 -4.28 4.41
CA ASN A 445 19.64 -3.54 3.17
C ASN A 445 19.64 -2.03 3.45
N GLN A 446 19.97 -1.22 2.43
CA GLN A 446 19.98 0.24 2.56
C GLN A 446 19.31 0.90 1.35
N SER A 447 18.19 1.57 1.59
CA SER A 447 17.33 2.17 0.57
C SER A 447 17.42 3.69 0.65
N ALA A 448 17.87 4.36 -0.42
CA ALA A 448 18.02 5.82 -0.42
C ALA A 448 16.66 6.52 -0.39
N LEU A 449 16.39 7.27 0.68
CA LEU A 449 15.17 8.08 0.85
C LEU A 449 15.32 9.49 0.27
N LEU A 450 16.51 10.08 0.41
CA LEU A 450 16.75 11.49 0.13
C LEU A 450 18.22 11.76 -0.20
N SER A 451 18.46 12.63 -1.17
CA SER A 451 19.73 13.35 -1.32
C SER A 451 19.48 14.84 -1.06
N ALA A 452 20.42 15.53 -0.41
CA ALA A 452 20.29 16.95 -0.10
C ALA A 452 21.64 17.69 -0.20
N ASP A 453 21.66 18.80 -0.94
CA ASP A 453 22.88 19.55 -1.24
C ASP A 453 23.19 20.58 -0.14
N TYR A 454 24.44 20.62 0.33
CA TYR A 454 24.90 21.54 1.35
C TYR A 454 25.14 22.95 0.78
N ASN A 455 24.55 23.96 1.41
CA ASN A 455 24.78 25.37 1.10
C ASN A 455 24.48 26.24 2.34
N ASP A 456 25.34 27.21 2.66
CA ASP A 456 25.09 28.25 3.69
C ASP A 456 24.59 27.71 5.04
N GLY A 457 25.17 26.60 5.51
CA GLY A 457 24.85 25.99 6.82
C GLY A 457 23.72 24.96 6.82
N PHE A 458 23.01 24.77 5.71
CA PHE A 458 21.89 23.82 5.58
C PHE A 458 22.11 22.82 4.44
N PHE A 459 21.43 21.68 4.51
CA PHE A 459 21.26 20.75 3.40
C PHE A 459 19.88 20.97 2.78
N TYR A 460 19.80 21.00 1.45
CA TYR A 460 18.60 21.34 0.69
C TYR A 460 18.12 20.16 -0.16
N ALA A 461 16.85 19.79 -0.02
CA ALA A 461 16.17 18.88 -0.95
C ALA A 461 14.99 19.63 -1.56
N GLY A 462 15.25 20.31 -2.70
CA GLY A 462 14.38 21.36 -3.22
C GLY A 462 14.12 22.43 -2.15
N LYS A 463 12.84 22.73 -1.92
CA LYS A 463 12.38 23.72 -0.92
C LYS A 463 12.60 23.31 0.55
N ASN A 464 12.88 22.03 0.85
CA ASN A 464 13.09 21.55 2.21
C ASN A 464 14.52 21.81 2.69
N LYS A 465 14.67 22.36 3.91
CA LYS A 465 15.97 22.62 4.54
C LYS A 465 16.19 21.76 5.77
N TYR A 466 17.39 21.19 5.90
CA TYR A 466 17.81 20.37 7.02
C TYR A 466 19.16 20.83 7.59
N TYR A 467 19.44 20.53 8.84
CA TYR A 467 20.73 20.81 9.48
C TYR A 467 21.01 19.83 10.62
N PHE A 468 22.25 19.84 11.10
CA PHE A 468 22.69 19.10 12.28
C PHE A 468 22.91 20.02 13.47
N THR A 469 22.56 19.54 14.67
CA THR A 469 22.91 20.22 15.92
C THR A 469 23.26 19.23 17.03
N THR A 470 24.03 19.70 18.02
CA THR A 470 24.29 18.98 19.27
C THR A 470 23.70 19.78 20.43
N VAL A 471 22.73 19.21 21.14
CA VAL A 471 22.07 19.82 22.29
C VAL A 471 22.24 18.91 23.51
N ASP A 472 22.80 19.43 24.59
CA ASP A 472 23.05 18.69 25.84
C ASP A 472 23.74 17.32 25.60
N GLY A 473 24.69 17.30 24.66
CA GLY A 473 25.43 16.11 24.22
C GLY A 473 24.70 15.20 23.21
N THR A 474 23.40 15.37 23.03
CA THR A 474 22.57 14.62 22.08
C THR A 474 22.70 15.20 20.67
N ARG A 475 22.86 14.37 19.63
CA ARG A 475 22.97 14.83 18.22
C ARG A 475 21.66 14.62 17.48
N TYR A 476 21.18 15.67 16.82
CA TYR A 476 19.92 15.67 16.07
C TYR A 476 20.14 16.01 14.60
N PHE A 477 19.36 15.35 13.74
CA PHE A 477 19.05 15.81 12.39
C PHE A 477 17.71 16.56 12.44
N VAL A 478 17.68 17.79 11.93
CA VAL A 478 16.58 18.73 12.17
C VAL A 478 16.14 19.37 10.86
N ALA A 479 14.84 19.32 10.55
CA ALA A 479 14.26 20.05 9.43
C ALA A 479 13.79 21.45 9.87
N TYR A 480 13.75 22.39 8.93
CA TYR A 480 13.16 23.71 9.09
C TYR A 480 11.96 23.86 8.14
N SER A 481 10.83 24.35 8.65
CA SER A 481 9.66 24.67 7.82
C SER A 481 9.68 26.15 7.41
N PRO A 482 9.95 26.50 6.14
CA PRO A 482 9.96 27.89 5.69
C PRO A 482 8.57 28.54 5.60
N ILE A 483 7.50 27.75 5.66
CA ILE A 483 6.11 28.23 5.64
C ILE A 483 5.64 28.61 7.04
N PHE A 484 5.99 27.80 8.04
CA PHE A 484 5.52 27.93 9.42
C PHE A 484 6.55 28.49 10.42
N ASP A 485 7.80 28.66 9.99
CA ASP A 485 8.91 29.25 10.76
C ASP A 485 9.20 28.53 12.10
N PHE A 486 9.39 27.20 12.02
CA PHE A 486 9.83 26.37 13.14
C PHE A 486 10.82 25.27 12.72
N HIS A 487 11.55 24.74 13.70
CA HIS A 487 12.48 23.63 13.56
C HIS A 487 11.92 22.34 14.20
N ASN A 488 11.87 21.26 13.42
CA ASN A 488 11.43 19.95 13.89
C ASN A 488 12.59 18.95 13.91
N VAL A 489 12.81 18.28 15.04
CA VAL A 489 13.75 17.15 15.12
C VAL A 489 13.17 16.00 14.30
N GLN A 490 13.92 15.55 13.29
CA GLN A 490 13.52 14.44 12.42
C GLN A 490 14.13 13.12 12.87
N ALA A 491 15.38 13.13 13.33
CA ALA A 491 16.05 11.92 13.79
C ALA A 491 17.09 12.22 14.88
N GLU A 492 17.33 11.26 15.78
CA GLU A 492 18.32 11.34 16.86
C GLU A 492 19.44 10.32 16.66
N LYS A 493 20.69 10.73 16.81
CA LYS A 493 21.84 9.88 16.46
C LYS A 493 22.03 8.77 17.49
N LEU A 494 22.14 7.54 17.00
CA LEU A 494 22.42 6.37 17.83
C LEU A 494 23.82 6.46 18.46
N GLN A 495 23.97 5.83 19.62
CA GLN A 495 25.19 5.86 20.41
C GLN A 495 25.99 4.56 20.18
N ALA A 496 27.29 4.67 19.93
CA ALA A 496 28.15 3.49 19.87
C ALA A 496 28.27 2.87 21.27
N ILE A 497 27.86 1.61 21.42
CA ILE A 497 27.91 0.88 22.68
C ILE A 497 29.31 0.27 22.84
N ALA A 498 29.99 0.60 23.94
CA ALA A 498 31.38 0.17 24.17
C ALA A 498 31.51 -1.30 24.67
N ASP A 499 30.44 -1.84 25.28
CA ASP A 499 30.36 -3.21 25.79
C ASP A 499 28.95 -3.76 25.47
N PRO A 500 28.71 -4.19 24.22
CA PRO A 500 27.38 -4.58 23.74
C PRO A 500 26.87 -5.82 24.46
N GLN A 501 25.61 -5.77 24.90
CA GLN A 501 24.92 -6.91 25.51
C GLN A 501 24.10 -7.67 24.47
N GLU A 502 23.85 -8.95 24.70
CA GLU A 502 23.03 -9.82 23.86
C GLU A 502 21.78 -10.29 24.62
N LEU A 503 20.70 -10.58 23.88
CA LEU A 503 19.49 -11.19 24.43
C LEU A 503 19.71 -12.70 24.66
N SER A 504 18.85 -13.32 25.47
CA SER A 504 18.95 -14.73 25.89
C SER A 504 18.72 -15.74 24.76
N ILE A 505 18.23 -15.26 23.61
CA ILE A 505 17.97 -16.01 22.39
C ILE A 505 18.56 -15.27 21.18
N PRO A 506 19.02 -15.97 20.13
CA PRO A 506 19.36 -15.34 18.86
C PRO A 506 18.10 -14.71 18.23
N MET A 507 18.16 -13.41 17.95
CA MET A 507 17.05 -12.65 17.37
C MET A 507 17.14 -12.53 15.84
N ASP A 508 18.35 -12.59 15.29
CA ASP A 508 18.58 -12.30 13.87
C ASP A 508 17.89 -13.32 12.95
N GLY A 509 17.10 -12.82 11.99
CA GLY A 509 16.33 -13.63 11.04
C GLY A 509 15.14 -14.39 11.64
N LYS A 510 14.70 -14.09 12.88
CA LYS A 510 13.51 -14.71 13.47
C LYS A 510 12.21 -14.05 13.01
N VAL A 511 11.21 -14.87 12.72
CA VAL A 511 9.84 -14.45 12.45
C VAL A 511 8.97 -14.68 13.68
N TRP A 512 8.13 -13.69 14.00
CA TRP A 512 7.32 -13.64 15.21
C TRP A 512 5.85 -13.37 14.86
N LEU A 513 4.96 -14.19 15.41
CA LEU A 513 3.52 -14.14 15.16
C LEU A 513 2.82 -13.50 16.35
N ARG A 514 2.03 -12.46 16.14
CA ARG A 514 1.29 -11.78 17.21
C ARG A 514 0.18 -12.69 17.73
N ARG A 515 0.00 -12.74 19.05
CA ARG A 515 -0.90 -13.66 19.76
C ARG A 515 -1.98 -12.97 20.60
N ASN A 516 -2.22 -11.67 20.37
CA ASN A 516 -3.34 -10.93 20.96
C ASN A 516 -4.03 -9.98 19.97
N VAL A 517 -4.30 -10.48 18.76
CA VAL A 517 -5.12 -9.81 17.74
C VAL A 517 -6.60 -10.10 18.00
N LYS A 518 -7.44 -9.07 18.05
CA LYS A 518 -8.91 -9.18 18.04
C LYS A 518 -9.38 -9.18 16.58
N ALA A 519 -10.38 -10.01 16.26
CA ALA A 519 -10.93 -10.13 14.89
C ALA A 519 -11.34 -8.80 14.25
N THR A 520 -11.69 -7.80 15.06
CA THR A 520 -12.16 -6.48 14.65
C THR A 520 -11.05 -5.46 14.38
N GLU A 521 -9.77 -5.80 14.56
CA GLU A 521 -8.63 -4.87 14.41
C GLU A 521 -8.47 -4.34 12.97
N ALA A 522 -8.16 -3.05 12.81
CA ALA A 522 -8.10 -2.39 11.52
C ALA A 522 -6.93 -2.89 10.64
N ALA A 523 -7.17 -2.93 9.32
CA ALA A 523 -6.20 -3.41 8.32
C ALA A 523 -4.84 -2.67 8.31
N MET A 524 -4.74 -1.50 8.94
CA MET A 524 -3.47 -0.77 9.13
C MET A 524 -2.43 -1.55 9.97
N PHE A 525 -2.85 -2.49 10.83
CA PHE A 525 -1.95 -3.21 11.75
C PHE A 525 -1.58 -4.63 11.27
N LEU A 526 -2.00 -5.02 10.07
CA LEU A 526 -1.61 -6.30 9.46
C LEU A 526 -0.07 -6.46 9.33
N PRO A 527 0.74 -5.41 9.07
CA PRO A 527 2.20 -5.50 9.14
C PRO A 527 2.74 -5.81 10.54
N ASN A 528 1.98 -5.55 11.61
CA ASN A 528 2.35 -5.88 13.00
C ASN A 528 1.73 -7.22 13.46
N HIS A 529 1.17 -8.02 12.55
CA HIS A 529 0.72 -9.39 12.86
C HIS A 529 1.86 -10.40 12.72
N ILE A 530 2.79 -10.14 11.80
CA ILE A 530 4.01 -10.91 11.56
C ILE A 530 5.19 -9.94 11.58
N VAL A 531 6.03 -10.03 12.60
CA VAL A 531 7.24 -9.19 12.76
C VAL A 531 8.49 -10.04 12.55
N SER A 532 9.38 -9.62 11.67
CA SER A 532 10.75 -10.12 11.62
C SER A 532 11.63 -9.36 12.60
N SER A 533 12.58 -10.02 13.24
CA SER A 533 13.62 -9.39 14.05
C SER A 533 15.01 -9.61 13.45
N SER A 534 15.87 -8.61 13.55
CA SER A 534 17.19 -8.60 12.92
C SER A 534 18.22 -7.83 13.74
N GLN A 535 19.50 -7.97 13.38
CA GLN A 535 20.61 -7.27 14.03
C GLN A 535 21.54 -6.62 13.00
N ILE A 536 21.42 -5.30 12.82
CA ILE A 536 22.28 -4.50 11.94
C ILE A 536 23.75 -4.68 12.37
N PRO A 537 24.65 -5.28 11.54
CA PRO A 537 26.00 -5.63 11.98
C PRO A 537 26.90 -4.45 12.37
N ALA A 538 26.53 -3.23 11.96
CA ALA A 538 27.20 -1.98 12.32
C ALA A 538 26.73 -1.38 13.66
N LEU A 539 25.72 -1.98 14.31
CA LEU A 539 25.10 -1.53 15.56
C LEU A 539 25.07 -2.67 16.61
N PRO A 540 26.23 -3.23 17.02
CA PRO A 540 26.26 -4.28 18.04
C PRO A 540 25.67 -3.78 19.37
N GLY A 541 24.89 -4.64 20.04
CA GLY A 541 24.12 -4.28 21.24
C GLY A 541 22.77 -3.59 20.95
N TYR A 542 22.40 -3.46 19.67
CA TYR A 542 21.03 -3.16 19.24
C TYR A 542 20.37 -4.41 18.63
N VAL A 543 19.04 -4.36 18.54
CA VAL A 543 18.17 -5.35 17.88
C VAL A 543 17.00 -4.60 17.25
N ASP A 544 16.60 -4.96 16.04
CA ASP A 544 15.34 -4.49 15.45
C ASP A 544 14.22 -5.52 15.72
N PHE A 545 13.05 -5.02 16.12
CA PHE A 545 11.83 -5.77 16.37
C PHE A 545 10.69 -4.76 16.32
N ASP A 546 10.11 -4.52 15.14
CA ASP A 546 9.15 -3.41 14.92
C ASP A 546 9.79 -2.05 15.32
N GLY A 547 10.95 -1.78 14.70
CA GLY A 547 11.86 -0.66 14.98
C GLY A 547 12.95 -1.01 15.99
N LEU A 548 13.99 -0.17 16.07
CA LEU A 548 15.21 -0.48 16.83
C LEU A 548 15.04 -0.39 18.36
N LYS A 549 15.73 -1.27 19.09
CA LYS A 549 15.88 -1.27 20.55
C LYS A 549 17.35 -1.47 20.95
N ILE A 550 17.72 -0.94 22.12
CA ILE A 550 19.05 -1.08 22.72
C ILE A 550 19.03 -2.13 23.84
N VAL A 551 19.79 -3.21 23.69
CA VAL A 551 19.84 -4.32 24.65
C VAL A 551 20.43 -3.84 25.97
N LYS A 552 19.79 -4.19 27.09
CA LYS A 552 20.21 -3.80 28.46
C LYS A 552 20.49 -5.00 29.37
N SER A 553 19.78 -6.11 29.16
CA SER A 553 19.98 -7.39 29.83
C SER A 553 19.49 -8.52 28.91
N PRO A 554 19.78 -9.80 29.21
CA PRO A 554 19.36 -10.91 28.34
C PRO A 554 17.84 -11.03 28.12
N ASP A 555 17.04 -10.39 28.95
CA ASP A 555 15.57 -10.40 28.94
C ASP A 555 14.93 -9.07 28.53
N TYR A 556 15.72 -8.01 28.26
CA TYR A 556 15.18 -6.66 28.02
C TYR A 556 16.05 -5.81 27.09
N ALA A 557 15.40 -5.20 26.09
CA ALA A 557 15.94 -4.14 25.25
C ALA A 557 15.02 -2.90 25.29
N GLY A 558 15.60 -1.76 25.65
CA GLY A 558 14.87 -0.50 25.85
C GLY A 558 14.85 0.40 24.61
N MET A 559 14.13 1.51 24.72
CA MET A 559 14.05 2.54 23.67
C MET A 559 15.45 3.15 23.37
N PRO A 560 15.84 3.33 22.10
CA PRO A 560 17.22 3.69 21.72
C PRO A 560 17.54 5.19 21.80
N VAL A 561 16.51 6.04 21.71
CA VAL A 561 16.58 7.50 21.65
C VAL A 561 15.46 8.12 22.49
N LYS A 562 15.49 9.44 22.72
CA LYS A 562 14.50 10.12 23.58
C LYS A 562 13.51 11.04 22.87
N SER A 563 13.89 11.62 21.73
CA SER A 563 13.12 12.66 21.05
C SER A 563 12.01 12.15 20.13
N MET A 564 12.05 10.87 19.75
CA MET A 564 11.10 10.26 18.82
C MET A 564 9.80 9.80 19.50
N ARG A 565 8.71 9.79 18.73
CA ARG A 565 7.37 9.35 19.17
C ARG A 565 7.20 7.84 18.98
N ASP A 566 6.22 7.28 19.69
CA ASP A 566 5.75 5.89 19.54
C ASP A 566 6.85 4.81 19.61
N LEU A 567 7.91 5.10 20.36
CA LEU A 567 8.97 4.14 20.67
C LEU A 567 8.46 3.06 21.62
N THR A 568 9.01 1.86 21.45
CA THR A 568 8.60 0.66 22.18
C THR A 568 9.78 -0.03 22.86
N GLU A 569 9.47 -0.76 23.93
CA GLU A 569 10.41 -1.61 24.66
C GLU A 569 10.14 -3.08 24.30
N LEU A 570 11.19 -3.89 24.22
CA LEU A 570 11.12 -5.34 24.01
C LEU A 570 11.46 -6.06 25.32
N ILE A 571 10.53 -6.87 25.82
CA ILE A 571 10.72 -7.75 26.97
C ILE A 571 10.59 -9.20 26.50
N LEU A 572 11.53 -10.07 26.88
CA LEU A 572 11.42 -11.51 26.65
C LEU A 572 10.76 -12.21 27.86
N VAL A 573 9.82 -13.10 27.58
CA VAL A 573 8.96 -13.73 28.61
C VAL A 573 8.85 -15.23 28.35
N GLU A 574 9.22 -16.06 29.33
CA GLU A 574 9.01 -17.50 29.26
C GLU A 574 7.53 -17.86 29.37
N GLN A 575 6.97 -18.48 28.33
CA GLN A 575 5.59 -18.93 28.30
C GLN A 575 5.46 -20.32 27.64
N ASN A 576 4.80 -21.25 28.33
CA ASN A 576 4.59 -22.64 27.89
C ASN A 576 5.87 -23.43 27.55
N GLY A 577 7.04 -23.00 28.04
CA GLY A 577 8.34 -23.65 27.79
C GLY A 577 9.09 -23.12 26.56
N ALA A 578 8.71 -21.95 26.05
CA ALA A 578 9.46 -21.20 25.04
C ALA A 578 9.50 -19.71 25.37
N THR A 579 10.55 -19.03 24.90
CA THR A 579 10.70 -17.58 25.04
C THR A 579 9.79 -16.86 24.05
N TRP A 580 8.85 -16.07 24.56
CA TRP A 580 7.98 -15.17 23.80
C TRP A 580 8.53 -13.74 23.89
N ALA A 581 8.12 -12.88 22.97
CA ALA A 581 8.43 -11.45 22.98
C ALA A 581 7.18 -10.64 23.38
N TRP A 582 7.38 -9.55 24.11
CA TRP A 582 6.35 -8.57 24.46
C TRP A 582 6.79 -7.17 24.04
N LEU A 583 5.88 -6.45 23.38
CA LEU A 583 6.15 -5.16 22.75
C LEU A 583 4.99 -4.18 23.03
N SER A 584 5.13 -3.34 24.06
CA SER A 584 4.19 -2.26 24.39
C SER A 584 2.70 -2.67 24.41
N GLY A 585 2.42 -3.88 24.91
CA GLY A 585 1.06 -4.45 25.00
C GLY A 585 0.74 -5.54 23.97
N ALA A 586 1.57 -5.75 22.94
CA ALA A 586 1.45 -6.88 22.02
C ALA A 586 2.22 -8.11 22.54
N ASP A 587 1.60 -9.29 22.47
CA ASP A 587 2.21 -10.59 22.75
C ASP A 587 2.68 -11.21 21.42
N TYR A 588 3.93 -11.69 21.34
CA TYR A 588 4.49 -12.34 20.15
C TYR A 588 5.09 -13.71 20.47
N MET A 589 4.84 -14.68 19.58
CA MET A 589 5.32 -16.06 19.67
C MET A 589 6.26 -16.36 18.49
N PRO A 590 7.37 -17.10 18.68
CA PRO A 590 8.21 -17.55 17.57
C PRO A 590 7.39 -18.37 16.54
N ALA A 591 7.58 -18.09 15.24
CA ALA A 591 6.79 -18.72 14.18
C ALA A 591 6.96 -20.25 14.11
N GLU A 592 8.10 -20.79 14.57
CA GLU A 592 8.35 -22.22 14.67
C GLU A 592 7.43 -22.98 15.66
N LEU A 593 6.56 -22.26 16.39
CA LEU A 593 5.56 -22.83 17.29
C LEU A 593 4.12 -22.83 16.73
N ALA A 594 3.91 -22.29 15.52
CA ALA A 594 2.63 -22.44 14.82
C ALA A 594 2.41 -23.89 14.37
N GLN A 595 1.16 -24.36 14.36
CA GLN A 595 0.87 -25.75 14.01
C GLN A 595 0.90 -25.95 12.48
N PRO A 596 1.37 -27.09 11.96
CA PRO A 596 1.27 -27.38 10.53
C PRO A 596 -0.20 -27.63 10.14
N LEU A 597 -0.59 -27.14 8.97
CA LEU A 597 -1.85 -27.46 8.32
C LEU A 597 -1.81 -28.89 7.77
N ASP A 598 -2.75 -29.75 8.16
CA ASP A 598 -2.93 -31.09 7.57
C ASP A 598 -3.74 -31.03 6.28
N THR A 599 -3.61 -32.04 5.42
CA THR A 599 -4.46 -32.19 4.23
C THR A 599 -5.88 -32.64 4.62
N GLY A 600 -6.90 -32.05 3.99
CA GLY A 600 -8.30 -32.27 4.34
C GLY A 600 -8.79 -31.30 5.42
N ALA A 601 -9.76 -31.73 6.23
CA ALA A 601 -10.42 -30.89 7.21
C ALA A 601 -9.61 -30.76 8.52
N ASN A 602 -9.27 -29.52 8.86
CA ASN A 602 -8.63 -29.12 10.12
C ASN A 602 -9.68 -28.39 10.98
N THR A 603 -9.58 -28.53 12.31
CA THR A 603 -10.46 -27.84 13.25
C THR A 603 -9.66 -27.30 14.42
N LEU A 604 -9.88 -26.04 14.77
CA LEU A 604 -9.27 -25.35 15.90
C LEU A 604 -10.34 -24.51 16.61
N ALA A 605 -10.06 -24.11 17.85
CA ALA A 605 -10.93 -23.20 18.59
C ALA A 605 -10.08 -22.24 19.42
N ILE A 606 -10.53 -20.98 19.52
CA ILE A 606 -9.83 -19.93 20.28
C ILE A 606 -9.71 -20.37 21.75
N GLY A 607 -8.49 -20.40 22.28
CA GLY A 607 -8.23 -20.79 23.66
C GLY A 607 -8.95 -19.89 24.67
N SER A 608 -9.16 -20.39 25.89
CA SER A 608 -9.87 -19.65 26.96
C SER A 608 -9.21 -18.33 27.41
N ALA A 609 -8.00 -18.04 26.92
CA ALA A 609 -7.30 -16.77 27.09
C ALA A 609 -7.66 -15.70 26.04
N GLY A 610 -8.48 -16.02 25.02
CA GLY A 610 -8.86 -15.08 23.96
C GLY A 610 -7.72 -14.67 23.02
N ARG A 611 -6.71 -15.53 22.88
CA ARG A 611 -5.58 -15.33 21.96
C ARG A 611 -5.91 -15.95 20.60
N ASN A 612 -5.69 -15.20 19.51
CA ASN A 612 -5.73 -15.71 18.13
C ASN A 612 -4.75 -16.89 17.96
N GLU A 613 -5.06 -17.82 17.06
CA GLU A 613 -4.28 -19.04 16.76
C GLU A 613 -3.68 -18.98 15.35
N TRP A 614 -2.61 -19.76 15.11
CA TRP A 614 -1.84 -19.74 13.86
C TRP A 614 -1.56 -21.13 13.28
N LEU A 615 -1.70 -21.25 11.96
CA LEU A 615 -1.26 -22.41 11.18
C LEU A 615 -0.19 -22.05 10.14
N THR A 616 0.66 -23.02 9.79
CA THR A 616 1.65 -22.94 8.68
C THR A 616 1.24 -23.83 7.51
N VAL A 617 1.36 -23.33 6.28
CA VAL A 617 0.99 -24.02 5.04
C VAL A 617 2.21 -24.70 4.44
N GLY A 618 2.32 -26.02 4.56
CA GLY A 618 3.49 -26.79 4.11
C GLY A 618 3.50 -27.20 2.63
N PHE A 619 2.44 -26.92 1.87
CA PHE A 619 2.23 -27.39 0.50
C PHE A 619 1.21 -26.51 -0.23
N ASP A 620 1.31 -26.43 -1.56
CA ASP A 620 0.36 -25.68 -2.39
C ASP A 620 -1.06 -26.29 -2.31
N THR A 621 -2.05 -25.47 -1.97
CA THR A 621 -3.40 -25.96 -1.63
C THR A 621 -4.47 -24.92 -1.91
N THR A 622 -5.70 -25.37 -2.17
CA THR A 622 -6.89 -24.53 -2.09
C THR A 622 -7.51 -24.67 -0.70
N LEU A 623 -7.66 -23.56 0.00
CA LEU A 623 -8.29 -23.46 1.32
C LEU A 623 -9.76 -23.06 1.20
N CYS A 624 -10.62 -23.76 1.93
CA CYS A 624 -12.02 -23.39 2.18
C CYS A 624 -12.24 -23.21 3.68
N PHE A 625 -12.93 -22.16 4.11
CA PHE A 625 -13.06 -21.77 5.52
C PHE A 625 -14.50 -21.78 6.03
N GLU A 626 -14.73 -22.34 7.21
CA GLU A 626 -15.90 -22.02 8.03
C GLU A 626 -15.49 -21.06 9.15
N VAL A 627 -15.98 -19.82 9.08
CA VAL A 627 -15.62 -18.73 9.98
C VAL A 627 -16.82 -18.39 10.89
N PRO A 628 -16.64 -18.33 12.23
CA PRO A 628 -17.65 -17.84 13.17
C PRO A 628 -18.16 -16.43 12.84
N ALA A 629 -19.36 -16.08 13.29
CA ALA A 629 -20.00 -14.79 13.00
C ALA A 629 -19.27 -13.55 13.56
N LYS A 630 -18.30 -13.76 14.45
CA LYS A 630 -17.35 -12.77 14.98
C LYS A 630 -15.88 -13.10 14.66
N GLY A 631 -15.64 -14.21 13.99
CA GLY A 631 -14.31 -14.66 13.65
C GLY A 631 -13.75 -13.91 12.45
N ARG A 632 -12.43 -13.88 12.34
CA ARG A 632 -11.69 -13.48 11.14
C ARG A 632 -10.62 -14.52 10.85
N VAL A 633 -10.41 -14.77 9.57
CA VAL A 633 -9.29 -15.57 9.06
C VAL A 633 -8.52 -14.72 8.07
N ILE A 634 -7.19 -14.67 8.25
CA ILE A 634 -6.28 -13.93 7.40
C ILE A 634 -5.21 -14.90 6.91
N VAL A 635 -4.92 -14.91 5.61
CA VAL A 635 -3.82 -15.69 5.02
C VAL A 635 -2.72 -14.73 4.58
N PHE A 636 -1.50 -14.96 5.04
CA PHE A 636 -0.31 -14.22 4.69
C PHE A 636 0.60 -15.10 3.83
N GLY A 637 1.00 -14.62 2.65
CA GLY A 637 2.06 -15.19 1.83
C GLY A 637 3.31 -14.30 1.86
N GLU A 638 4.32 -14.67 1.06
CA GLU A 638 5.63 -13.97 1.02
C GLU A 638 5.52 -12.48 0.64
N GLU A 639 4.67 -12.14 -0.32
CA GLU A 639 4.45 -10.74 -0.77
C GLU A 639 3.34 -10.00 0.01
N GLY A 640 2.77 -10.61 1.07
CA GLY A 640 1.76 -9.99 1.94
C GLY A 640 0.44 -10.77 2.05
N VAL A 641 -0.65 -10.05 2.32
CA VAL A 641 -1.96 -10.67 2.62
C VAL A 641 -2.62 -11.21 1.35
N LEU A 642 -2.85 -12.52 1.32
CA LEU A 642 -3.49 -13.25 0.23
C LEU A 642 -5.02 -13.32 0.38
N TYR A 643 -5.52 -13.36 1.62
CA TYR A 643 -6.95 -13.44 1.94
C TYR A 643 -7.26 -12.74 3.26
N ASP A 644 -8.41 -12.08 3.34
CA ASP A 644 -8.96 -11.54 4.58
C ASP A 644 -10.48 -11.70 4.62
N SER A 645 -10.99 -12.56 5.51
CA SER A 645 -12.43 -12.84 5.63
C SER A 645 -13.27 -11.65 6.12
N MET A 646 -12.67 -10.51 6.45
CA MET A 646 -13.38 -9.25 6.73
C MET A 646 -13.92 -8.58 5.44
N VAL A 647 -13.23 -8.75 4.31
CA VAL A 647 -13.56 -8.08 3.02
C VAL A 647 -13.59 -9.04 1.82
N GLU A 648 -13.40 -10.34 2.06
CA GLU A 648 -13.34 -11.40 1.06
C GLU A 648 -14.15 -12.63 1.48
N SER A 649 -14.51 -13.49 0.52
CA SER A 649 -15.25 -14.72 0.78
C SER A 649 -15.10 -15.73 -0.36
N GLY A 650 -15.09 -17.01 -0.02
CA GLY A 650 -14.91 -18.12 -0.97
C GLY A 650 -13.57 -18.83 -0.77
N ASP A 651 -13.27 -19.74 -1.68
CA ASP A 651 -12.05 -20.56 -1.62
C ASP A 651 -10.85 -19.81 -2.21
N ILE A 652 -9.66 -20.00 -1.65
CA ILE A 652 -8.41 -19.39 -2.13
C ILE A 652 -7.30 -20.42 -2.36
N SER A 653 -6.58 -20.31 -3.48
CA SER A 653 -5.31 -21.03 -3.70
C SER A 653 -4.15 -20.33 -3.01
N VAL A 654 -3.42 -21.07 -2.19
CA VAL A 654 -2.38 -20.59 -1.26
C VAL A 654 -1.10 -21.41 -1.46
N PRO A 655 0.07 -20.78 -1.64
CA PRO A 655 1.33 -21.47 -1.83
C PRO A 655 1.92 -22.00 -0.51
N ALA A 656 2.81 -22.98 -0.61
CA ALA A 656 3.66 -23.42 0.49
C ALA A 656 4.46 -22.24 1.08
N GLY A 657 4.70 -22.26 2.39
CA GLY A 657 5.35 -21.18 3.14
C GLY A 657 4.39 -20.15 3.75
N SER A 658 3.13 -20.13 3.31
CA SER A 658 2.11 -19.21 3.83
C SER A 658 1.74 -19.47 5.30
N LEU A 659 1.23 -18.44 5.97
CA LEU A 659 0.72 -18.46 7.35
C LEU A 659 -0.78 -18.14 7.36
N ILE A 660 -1.52 -18.73 8.32
CA ILE A 660 -2.94 -18.46 8.50
C ILE A 660 -3.19 -18.04 9.96
N GLU A 661 -3.76 -16.84 10.16
CA GLU A 661 -4.26 -16.39 11.45
C GLU A 661 -5.76 -16.69 11.61
N PHE A 662 -6.17 -17.10 12.82
CA PHE A 662 -7.56 -17.26 13.24
C PHE A 662 -7.82 -16.43 14.51
N ALA A 663 -8.62 -15.37 14.42
CA ALA A 663 -8.96 -14.49 15.54
C ALA A 663 -10.48 -14.48 15.81
N GLY A 664 -10.91 -14.58 17.08
CA GLY A 664 -12.33 -14.66 17.47
C GLY A 664 -12.55 -14.58 18.98
N ASP A 665 -13.79 -14.75 19.46
CA ASP A 665 -14.12 -14.78 20.89
C ASP A 665 -13.66 -16.12 21.55
N PRO A 666 -13.38 -16.17 22.87
CA PRO A 666 -12.92 -17.40 23.53
C PRO A 666 -13.87 -18.58 23.37
N GLY A 667 -13.40 -19.65 22.74
CA GLY A 667 -14.18 -20.85 22.41
C GLY A 667 -14.81 -20.87 21.01
N ASP A 668 -14.64 -19.82 20.19
CA ASP A 668 -15.10 -19.79 18.80
C ASP A 668 -14.42 -20.90 17.96
N PRO A 669 -15.19 -21.78 17.28
CA PRO A 669 -14.64 -22.89 16.50
C PRO A 669 -14.46 -22.52 15.03
N PHE A 670 -13.25 -22.72 14.50
CA PHE A 670 -12.93 -22.50 13.09
C PHE A 670 -12.66 -23.84 12.40
N GLN A 671 -13.07 -23.95 11.14
CA GLN A 671 -12.66 -25.06 10.28
C GLN A 671 -11.94 -24.52 9.03
N VAL A 672 -10.87 -25.20 8.63
CA VAL A 672 -10.24 -24.99 7.31
C VAL A 672 -10.06 -26.33 6.61
N THR A 673 -10.54 -26.44 5.38
CA THR A 673 -10.34 -27.60 4.53
C THR A 673 -9.26 -27.30 3.50
N ALA A 674 -8.12 -27.98 3.63
CA ALA A 674 -6.98 -27.88 2.72
C ALA A 674 -7.11 -28.95 1.62
N SER A 675 -7.52 -28.54 0.43
CA SER A 675 -7.60 -29.41 -0.75
C SER A 675 -6.34 -29.29 -1.58
N ALA A 676 -5.69 -30.40 -1.93
CA ALA A 676 -4.64 -30.37 -2.94
C ALA A 676 -5.25 -29.90 -4.27
N ALA A 677 -4.61 -28.94 -4.94
CA ALA A 677 -5.14 -28.37 -6.18
C ALA A 677 -5.31 -29.45 -7.26
N GLU A 678 -6.46 -29.47 -7.96
CA GLU A 678 -6.57 -30.29 -9.18
C GLU A 678 -5.63 -29.71 -10.23
N ILE A 679 -4.74 -30.56 -10.77
CA ILE A 679 -3.95 -30.24 -11.94
C ILE A 679 -4.73 -30.79 -13.15
N PRO A 680 -5.40 -29.94 -13.96
CA PRO A 680 -6.27 -30.41 -15.02
C PRO A 680 -5.48 -30.87 -16.24
N VAL A 681 -6.00 -31.85 -16.99
CA VAL A 681 -5.51 -32.15 -18.34
C VAL A 681 -5.72 -30.93 -19.24
N VAL A 682 -4.63 -30.20 -19.50
CA VAL A 682 -4.59 -29.05 -20.41
C VAL A 682 -4.72 -29.54 -21.85
N SER A 683 -3.87 -30.50 -22.23
CA SER A 683 -3.87 -31.10 -23.57
C SER A 683 -3.58 -32.61 -23.58
N ILE A 684 -3.88 -33.24 -24.70
CA ILE A 684 -3.52 -34.62 -25.03
C ILE A 684 -3.05 -34.67 -26.48
N SER A 685 -2.03 -35.47 -26.76
CA SER A 685 -1.50 -35.69 -28.11
C SER A 685 -1.25 -37.17 -28.37
N LEU A 686 -1.23 -37.58 -29.64
CA LEU A 686 -0.84 -38.93 -30.05
C LEU A 686 0.51 -38.92 -30.76
N ASN A 687 1.30 -39.96 -30.54
CA ASN A 687 2.58 -40.19 -31.24
C ASN A 687 2.48 -40.24 -32.78
N LYS A 688 1.28 -40.41 -33.34
CA LYS A 688 1.00 -40.47 -34.79
C LYS A 688 -0.36 -39.83 -35.07
N ALA A 689 -0.41 -38.82 -35.95
CA ALA A 689 -1.67 -38.26 -36.47
C ALA A 689 -2.29 -39.13 -37.58
N HIS A 690 -1.48 -39.96 -38.24
CA HIS A 690 -1.93 -40.95 -39.22
C HIS A 690 -0.99 -42.16 -39.21
N THR A 691 -1.49 -43.33 -39.63
CA THR A 691 -0.68 -44.53 -39.83
C THR A 691 -1.29 -45.45 -40.91
N SER A 692 -0.52 -46.43 -41.36
CA SER A 692 -0.98 -47.46 -42.31
C SER A 692 -0.48 -48.83 -41.91
N VAL A 693 -1.42 -49.74 -41.63
CA VAL A 693 -1.17 -51.10 -41.11
C VAL A 693 -1.86 -52.12 -42.03
N ARG A 694 -1.34 -53.34 -42.16
CA ARG A 694 -1.94 -54.37 -43.02
C ARG A 694 -2.89 -55.25 -42.23
N VAL A 695 -3.93 -55.77 -42.89
CA VAL A 695 -4.87 -56.74 -42.28
C VAL A 695 -4.10 -57.90 -41.64
N GLY A 696 -4.35 -58.14 -40.35
CA GLY A 696 -3.68 -59.15 -39.53
C GLY A 696 -2.50 -58.64 -38.69
N ASP A 697 -1.91 -57.50 -39.05
CA ASP A 697 -0.89 -56.82 -38.23
C ASP A 697 -1.55 -55.92 -37.16
N TYR A 698 -0.73 -55.34 -36.28
CA TYR A 698 -1.14 -54.31 -35.34
C TYR A 698 -0.14 -53.15 -35.31
N GLU A 699 -0.59 -52.02 -34.80
CA GLU A 699 0.17 -50.79 -34.55
C GLU A 699 -0.05 -50.37 -33.08
N THR A 700 0.81 -49.51 -32.51
CA THR A 700 0.59 -48.99 -31.15
C THR A 700 0.65 -47.48 -31.15
N LEU A 701 -0.46 -46.87 -30.73
CA LEU A 701 -0.57 -45.44 -30.49
C LEU A 701 -0.27 -45.15 -29.03
N THR A 702 0.48 -44.09 -28.78
CA THR A 702 0.83 -43.64 -27.44
C THR A 702 0.24 -42.26 -27.24
N ALA A 703 -0.60 -42.12 -26.23
CA ALA A 703 -1.11 -40.83 -25.80
C ALA A 703 -0.14 -40.19 -24.81
N VAL A 704 0.19 -38.92 -25.03
CA VAL A 704 0.90 -38.07 -24.07
C VAL A 704 -0.11 -37.05 -23.54
N VAL A 705 -0.24 -36.99 -22.22
CA VAL A 705 -1.11 -36.06 -21.50
C VAL A 705 -0.24 -34.96 -20.90
N ASP A 706 -0.73 -33.73 -20.96
CA ASP A 706 -0.02 -32.52 -20.57
C ASP A 706 -0.90 -31.66 -19.64
N PRO A 707 -0.38 -31.21 -18.48
CA PRO A 707 0.92 -31.58 -17.93
C PRO A 707 0.94 -33.04 -17.44
N ILE A 708 2.13 -33.63 -17.30
CA ILE A 708 2.32 -35.07 -17.05
C ILE A 708 1.86 -35.53 -15.66
N ASP A 709 1.74 -34.58 -14.73
CA ASP A 709 1.28 -34.72 -13.35
C ASP A 709 -0.23 -34.42 -13.17
N ALA A 710 -0.96 -34.17 -14.26
CA ALA A 710 -2.39 -33.84 -14.23
C ALA A 710 -3.21 -34.87 -13.42
N THR A 711 -3.74 -34.46 -12.27
CA THR A 711 -4.36 -35.35 -11.27
C THR A 711 -5.68 -35.96 -11.76
N ASN A 712 -6.31 -35.38 -12.79
CA ASN A 712 -7.49 -35.94 -13.47
C ASN A 712 -7.17 -36.66 -14.81
N ALA A 713 -5.89 -36.94 -15.12
CA ALA A 713 -5.45 -37.75 -16.26
C ALA A 713 -5.79 -39.26 -16.16
N ASN A 714 -6.14 -39.73 -14.95
CA ASN A 714 -6.52 -41.11 -14.61
C ASN A 714 -7.80 -41.65 -15.31
N LYS A 715 -8.29 -40.96 -16.34
CA LYS A 715 -9.46 -41.31 -17.17
C LYS A 715 -9.12 -41.44 -18.66
N LEU A 716 -7.89 -41.84 -19.00
CA LEU A 716 -7.50 -42.11 -20.39
C LEU A 716 -8.34 -43.25 -20.97
N THR A 717 -9.12 -42.97 -22.02
CA THR A 717 -9.92 -43.97 -22.76
C THR A 717 -9.59 -43.95 -24.25
N TRP A 718 -9.79 -45.09 -24.92
CA TRP A 718 -9.54 -45.28 -26.36
C TRP A 718 -10.82 -45.72 -27.06
N LYS A 719 -11.08 -45.19 -28.26
CA LYS A 719 -12.27 -45.44 -29.08
C LYS A 719 -11.87 -45.59 -30.55
N SER A 720 -12.59 -46.41 -31.31
CA SER A 720 -12.48 -46.49 -32.78
C SER A 720 -13.77 -46.01 -33.44
N SER A 721 -13.66 -45.23 -34.51
CA SER A 721 -14.83 -44.87 -35.34
C SER A 721 -15.33 -46.03 -36.22
N ASN A 722 -14.53 -47.09 -36.38
CA ASN A 722 -14.95 -48.31 -37.10
C ASN A 722 -14.16 -49.56 -36.66
N GLU A 723 -14.61 -50.21 -35.59
CA GLU A 723 -14.03 -51.45 -35.05
C GLU A 723 -14.03 -52.62 -36.05
N SER A 724 -14.87 -52.61 -37.09
CA SER A 724 -14.84 -53.64 -38.15
C SER A 724 -13.68 -53.49 -39.13
N VAL A 725 -13.04 -52.32 -39.16
CA VAL A 725 -11.85 -52.01 -39.97
C VAL A 725 -10.60 -52.04 -39.09
N ALA A 726 -10.61 -51.31 -37.97
CA ALA A 726 -9.57 -51.39 -36.95
C ALA A 726 -10.14 -51.19 -35.54
N ALA A 727 -9.81 -52.09 -34.63
CA ALA A 727 -10.20 -52.01 -33.22
C ALA A 727 -9.01 -51.57 -32.36
N VAL A 728 -9.25 -50.87 -31.24
CA VAL A 728 -8.22 -50.41 -30.30
C VAL A 728 -8.48 -50.97 -28.91
N ASP A 729 -7.44 -51.41 -28.20
CA ASP A 729 -7.54 -51.82 -26.80
C ASP A 729 -7.20 -50.69 -25.81
N SER A 730 -7.38 -50.94 -24.51
CA SER A 730 -7.13 -49.95 -23.45
C SER A 730 -5.66 -49.52 -23.31
N SER A 731 -4.72 -50.15 -24.03
CA SER A 731 -3.30 -49.77 -24.08
C SER A 731 -2.94 -48.90 -25.30
N GLY A 732 -3.92 -48.55 -26.15
CA GLY A 732 -3.68 -47.83 -27.41
C GLY A 732 -3.20 -48.70 -28.56
N LYS A 733 -3.27 -50.02 -28.42
CA LYS A 733 -2.86 -50.97 -29.45
C LYS A 733 -3.99 -51.16 -30.46
N VAL A 734 -3.69 -50.89 -31.73
CA VAL A 734 -4.65 -50.89 -32.84
C VAL A 734 -4.48 -52.15 -33.68
N HIS A 735 -5.51 -52.99 -33.72
CA HIS A 735 -5.57 -54.23 -34.48
C HIS A 735 -6.25 -54.03 -35.84
N ALA A 736 -5.59 -54.43 -36.92
CA ALA A 736 -6.06 -54.21 -38.28
C ALA A 736 -6.90 -55.39 -38.80
N ILE A 737 -8.20 -55.18 -39.01
CA ILE A 737 -9.20 -56.25 -39.17
C ILE A 737 -9.67 -56.40 -40.63
N ALA A 738 -9.97 -55.30 -41.33
CA ALA A 738 -10.42 -55.32 -42.72
C ALA A 738 -9.94 -54.08 -43.50
N PRO A 739 -9.74 -54.16 -44.84
CA PRO A 739 -9.25 -53.01 -45.61
C PRO A 739 -10.22 -51.84 -45.59
N GLY A 740 -9.74 -50.64 -45.29
CA GLY A 740 -10.57 -49.45 -45.11
C GLY A 740 -9.84 -48.33 -44.37
N MET A 741 -10.61 -47.38 -43.84
CA MET A 741 -10.11 -46.35 -42.92
C MET A 741 -10.94 -46.37 -41.64
N ALA A 742 -10.27 -46.18 -40.51
CA ALA A 742 -10.87 -45.95 -39.20
C ALA A 742 -10.09 -44.83 -38.51
N GLU A 743 -10.75 -44.11 -37.60
CA GLU A 743 -10.12 -43.10 -36.76
C GLU A 743 -10.05 -43.64 -35.33
N ILE A 744 -8.86 -43.57 -34.74
CA ILE A 744 -8.62 -44.03 -33.37
C ILE A 744 -8.38 -42.82 -32.48
N THR A 745 -9.23 -42.65 -31.47
CA THR A 745 -9.27 -41.46 -30.62
C THR A 745 -8.95 -41.83 -29.18
N ALA A 746 -7.98 -41.14 -28.59
CA ALA A 746 -7.72 -41.12 -27.15
C ALA A 746 -8.41 -39.92 -26.51
N GLU A 747 -8.90 -40.08 -25.29
CA GLU A 747 -9.64 -39.06 -24.52
C GLU A 747 -9.20 -39.09 -23.05
N ALA A 748 -8.88 -37.92 -22.48
CA ALA A 748 -8.43 -37.76 -21.09
C ALA A 748 -9.05 -36.51 -20.44
N GLY A 749 -9.10 -36.48 -19.10
CA GLY A 749 -9.80 -35.44 -18.33
C GLY A 749 -11.33 -35.37 -18.55
N GLY A 750 -11.89 -36.24 -19.41
CA GLY A 750 -13.31 -36.24 -19.79
C GLY A 750 -13.73 -35.15 -20.79
N ILE A 751 -12.79 -34.33 -21.28
CA ILE A 751 -13.07 -33.20 -22.20
C ILE A 751 -12.03 -33.08 -23.33
N ARG A 752 -10.78 -33.52 -23.12
CA ARG A 752 -9.70 -33.40 -24.12
C ARG A 752 -9.53 -34.71 -24.89
N SER A 753 -9.35 -34.63 -26.21
CA SER A 753 -9.13 -35.79 -27.07
C SER A 753 -8.13 -35.53 -28.20
N ALA A 754 -7.49 -36.59 -28.68
CA ALA A 754 -6.57 -36.59 -29.82
C ALA A 754 -6.80 -37.84 -30.67
N ALA A 755 -6.71 -37.70 -32.00
CA ALA A 755 -7.12 -38.73 -32.96
C ALA A 755 -6.01 -39.09 -33.96
N CYS A 756 -6.05 -40.34 -34.44
CA CYS A 756 -5.16 -40.88 -35.45
C CYS A 756 -5.96 -41.51 -36.60
N ALA A 757 -5.70 -41.07 -37.84
CA ALA A 757 -6.29 -41.68 -39.03
C ALA A 757 -5.54 -42.98 -39.41
N VAL A 758 -6.19 -44.12 -39.23
CA VAL A 758 -5.64 -45.45 -39.49
C VAL A 758 -6.16 -45.99 -40.82
N THR A 759 -5.26 -46.09 -41.81
CA THR A 759 -5.57 -46.77 -43.09
C THR A 759 -5.19 -48.25 -42.98
N VAL A 760 -6.16 -49.15 -43.12
CA VAL A 760 -5.92 -50.59 -43.15
C VAL A 760 -5.76 -51.07 -44.59
N LEU A 761 -4.58 -51.60 -44.90
CA LEU A 761 -4.17 -52.03 -46.24
C LEU A 761 -4.46 -53.51 -46.47
N GLY A 762 -5.03 -53.82 -47.64
CA GLY A 762 -5.24 -55.18 -48.11
C GLY A 762 -3.93 -55.91 -48.44
N SER A 763 -3.91 -57.23 -48.24
CA SER A 763 -2.75 -58.08 -48.49
C SER A 763 -2.44 -58.23 -49.98
N SER A 764 -1.23 -57.86 -50.41
CA SER A 764 -0.72 -58.07 -51.77
C SER A 764 0.63 -58.81 -51.78
N SER A 765 0.93 -59.51 -52.87
CA SER A 765 1.98 -60.53 -52.96
C SER A 765 3.19 -60.14 -53.82
N SER A 766 4.38 -60.53 -53.34
CA SER A 766 5.68 -60.65 -54.06
C SER A 766 6.43 -59.37 -54.51
N GLY A 767 7.78 -59.37 -54.48
CA GLY A 767 8.53 -58.52 -55.44
C GLY A 767 10.03 -58.14 -55.33
N GLY A 768 10.75 -58.21 -54.19
CA GLY A 768 12.18 -57.80 -54.11
C GLY A 768 12.47 -56.28 -54.33
N SER A 769 13.71 -55.75 -54.40
CA SER A 769 15.06 -56.25 -54.01
C SER A 769 16.09 -55.10 -53.92
N HIS A 770 17.09 -55.20 -53.02
CA HIS A 770 18.30 -54.33 -52.87
C HIS A 770 18.05 -52.87 -52.41
N SER A 771 19.02 -52.12 -51.84
CA SER A 771 20.47 -52.36 -51.66
C SER A 771 20.98 -51.99 -50.23
N LYS A 772 22.30 -52.04 -49.98
CA LYS A 772 22.94 -51.64 -48.70
C LYS A 772 23.86 -50.44 -48.89
N GLY A 773 23.93 -49.56 -47.88
CA GLY A 773 24.99 -48.56 -47.70
C GLY A 773 25.49 -48.53 -46.25
N LYS A 774 26.80 -48.32 -46.07
CA LYS A 774 27.49 -48.05 -44.79
C LYS A 774 28.42 -46.85 -45.03
N THR A 775 28.54 -45.93 -44.07
CA THR A 775 29.82 -45.50 -43.47
C THR A 775 29.62 -44.52 -42.30
N THR A 776 30.34 -44.83 -41.22
CA THR A 776 30.89 -44.05 -40.09
C THR A 776 30.74 -42.51 -39.98
N PRO A 777 30.75 -41.96 -38.73
CA PRO A 777 30.72 -40.52 -38.43
C PRO A 777 32.12 -39.87 -38.43
N PRO A 778 32.20 -38.52 -38.36
CA PRO A 778 33.37 -37.77 -37.92
C PRO A 778 33.38 -37.50 -36.40
N GLU A 779 34.54 -37.10 -35.90
CA GLU A 779 34.88 -36.90 -34.48
C GLU A 779 35.06 -35.40 -34.14
N ALA A 780 35.09 -35.03 -32.86
CA ALA A 780 35.21 -33.64 -32.41
C ALA A 780 36.66 -33.16 -32.25
N PRO A 781 36.92 -31.84 -32.26
CA PRO A 781 38.10 -31.23 -31.64
C PRO A 781 37.75 -30.52 -30.32
N GLU A 782 38.62 -30.67 -29.31
CA GLU A 782 38.60 -29.86 -28.07
C GLU A 782 39.43 -28.55 -28.25
N PRO A 783 39.92 -27.85 -27.19
CA PRO A 783 39.41 -26.51 -26.90
C PRO A 783 40.45 -25.38 -27.02
N ILE A 784 39.97 -24.12 -26.93
CA ILE A 784 40.82 -22.93 -26.80
C ILE A 784 40.27 -22.04 -25.66
N VAL A 785 41.11 -21.79 -24.65
CA VAL A 785 40.77 -21.07 -23.41
C VAL A 785 42.06 -20.48 -22.81
N PRO A 786 42.09 -19.27 -22.21
CA PRO A 786 41.39 -18.02 -22.53
C PRO A 786 42.40 -16.86 -22.71
N GLU A 787 41.94 -15.60 -22.75
CA GLU A 787 42.49 -14.53 -21.89
C GLU A 787 41.36 -13.55 -21.49
N PRO A 788 41.46 -12.85 -20.34
CA PRO A 788 40.34 -12.10 -19.75
C PRO A 788 40.34 -10.61 -20.11
N VAL A 789 39.15 -9.99 -20.06
CA VAL A 789 38.99 -8.53 -19.89
C VAL A 789 38.01 -8.30 -18.74
N SER A 790 38.36 -7.38 -17.84
CA SER A 790 37.57 -7.04 -16.64
C SER A 790 36.31 -6.23 -16.99
N PRO A 791 35.30 -6.17 -16.10
CA PRO A 791 34.13 -5.34 -16.31
C PRO A 791 34.38 -3.89 -15.89
N ASP A 792 34.44 -2.97 -16.85
CA ASP A 792 34.46 -1.53 -16.55
C ASP A 792 33.03 -1.00 -16.36
N THR A 793 32.82 -0.30 -15.25
CA THR A 793 31.56 0.36 -14.88
C THR A 793 31.51 1.80 -15.41
N VAL A 794 30.50 2.13 -16.22
CA VAL A 794 30.17 3.53 -16.57
C VAL A 794 28.66 3.73 -16.61
N THR A 795 28.19 4.77 -15.92
CA THR A 795 26.88 5.42 -16.13
C THR A 795 27.14 6.92 -16.16
N PRO A 796 26.77 7.65 -17.23
CA PRO A 796 25.78 8.70 -17.02
C PRO A 796 24.86 9.00 -18.24
N GLY A 797 23.60 9.35 -17.92
CA GLY A 797 22.78 10.41 -18.54
C GLY A 797 22.60 10.51 -20.06
N ALA A 798 21.36 10.30 -20.50
CA ALA A 798 20.68 10.90 -21.68
C ALA A 798 21.32 10.71 -23.09
N ALA A 799 20.51 10.21 -24.03
CA ALA A 799 20.86 9.95 -25.44
C ALA A 799 21.96 8.88 -25.64
N MET A 800 21.82 7.76 -24.94
CA MET A 800 22.74 6.61 -24.96
C MET A 800 22.99 6.01 -26.37
N PHE A 801 22.00 6.04 -27.27
CA PHE A 801 22.11 5.44 -28.61
C PHE A 801 21.86 6.46 -29.71
N THR A 802 22.70 6.44 -30.75
CA THR A 802 22.68 7.44 -31.84
C THR A 802 21.76 7.05 -33.01
N ASP A 803 21.44 5.76 -33.14
CA ASP A 803 20.66 5.17 -34.24
C ASP A 803 19.15 5.05 -33.96
N ILE A 804 18.69 5.46 -32.77
CA ILE A 804 17.26 5.53 -32.43
C ILE A 804 16.56 6.78 -32.99
N ALA A 805 17.30 7.72 -33.58
CA ALA A 805 16.75 8.98 -34.10
C ALA A 805 15.69 8.78 -35.19
N ASP A 806 15.90 7.80 -36.08
CA ASP A 806 14.93 7.40 -37.12
C ASP A 806 13.78 6.52 -36.55
N TYR A 807 13.85 6.17 -35.27
CA TYR A 807 12.91 5.30 -34.54
C TYR A 807 12.25 6.04 -33.37
N SER A 808 11.85 7.30 -33.60
CA SER A 808 11.25 8.18 -32.57
C SER A 808 10.04 7.57 -31.85
N TRP A 809 9.28 6.70 -32.50
CA TRP A 809 8.15 5.93 -31.92
C TRP A 809 8.58 4.88 -30.87
N ALA A 810 9.87 4.54 -30.81
CA ALA A 810 10.46 3.62 -29.83
C ALA A 810 11.54 4.27 -28.95
N GLY A 811 12.02 5.47 -29.28
CA GLY A 811 13.17 6.09 -28.62
C GLY A 811 13.03 6.28 -27.12
N GLU A 812 11.84 6.66 -26.63
CA GLU A 812 11.52 6.77 -25.20
C GLU A 812 11.65 5.40 -24.50
N ALA A 813 10.95 4.39 -25.01
CA ALA A 813 10.96 3.03 -24.47
C ALA A 813 12.36 2.41 -24.46
N ILE A 814 13.15 2.61 -25.52
CA ILE A 814 14.53 2.14 -25.61
C ILE A 814 15.41 2.85 -24.56
N THR A 815 15.24 4.16 -24.37
CA THR A 815 16.03 4.94 -23.40
C THR A 815 15.69 4.52 -21.96
N ALA A 816 14.41 4.52 -21.59
CA ALA A 816 13.97 4.20 -20.23
C ALA A 816 14.30 2.77 -19.79
N LEU A 817 14.25 1.79 -20.71
CA LEU A 817 14.66 0.41 -20.42
C LEU A 817 16.20 0.25 -20.34
N ALA A 818 16.97 1.07 -21.06
CA ALA A 818 18.43 1.04 -21.02
C ALA A 818 18.98 1.74 -19.77
N GLU A 819 18.38 2.85 -19.34
CA GLU A 819 18.70 3.53 -18.08
C GLU A 819 18.39 2.66 -16.86
N LYS A 820 17.36 1.81 -16.94
CA LYS A 820 17.07 0.75 -15.94
C LYS A 820 17.94 -0.51 -16.09
N GLY A 821 18.90 -0.53 -17.02
CA GLY A 821 19.80 -1.67 -17.26
C GLY A 821 19.15 -2.95 -17.80
N LEU A 822 17.87 -2.89 -18.17
CA LEU A 822 17.07 -4.03 -18.64
C LEU A 822 17.47 -4.45 -20.06
N ILE A 823 17.74 -3.48 -20.94
CA ILE A 823 18.22 -3.72 -22.31
C ILE A 823 19.61 -3.11 -22.53
N LYS A 824 20.35 -3.64 -23.51
CA LYS A 824 21.67 -3.14 -23.94
C LYS A 824 21.74 -2.92 -25.44
N GLY A 825 22.61 -2.02 -25.87
CA GLY A 825 22.95 -1.80 -27.27
C GLY A 825 23.73 -2.96 -27.91
N VAL A 826 23.99 -2.86 -29.21
CA VAL A 826 24.99 -3.69 -29.90
C VAL A 826 26.39 -3.10 -29.82
N SER A 827 26.49 -1.82 -29.45
CA SER A 827 27.67 -1.14 -28.92
C SER A 827 27.23 -0.12 -27.88
N ASP A 828 28.18 0.58 -27.26
CA ASP A 828 27.92 1.66 -26.28
C ASP A 828 27.18 2.88 -26.88
N THR A 829 27.02 2.93 -28.22
CA THR A 829 26.45 4.08 -28.96
C THR A 829 25.43 3.71 -30.03
N SER A 830 25.12 2.41 -30.20
CA SER A 830 24.16 1.89 -31.19
C SER A 830 23.28 0.80 -30.59
N PHE A 831 21.97 0.93 -30.77
CA PHE A 831 20.97 -0.05 -30.34
C PHE A 831 20.65 -1.10 -31.41
N ALA A 832 20.90 -0.80 -32.69
CA ALA A 832 20.38 -1.51 -33.86
C ALA A 832 18.87 -1.80 -33.79
N PRO A 833 18.00 -0.74 -33.85
CA PRO A 833 16.55 -0.87 -33.65
C PRO A 833 15.86 -1.86 -34.58
N ALA A 834 16.34 -1.96 -35.83
CA ALA A 834 15.79 -2.79 -36.90
C ALA A 834 16.17 -4.28 -36.82
N ASN A 835 17.16 -4.66 -36.02
CA ASN A 835 17.58 -6.05 -35.92
C ASN A 835 16.50 -6.87 -35.21
N GLU A 836 16.27 -8.09 -35.67
CA GLU A 836 15.38 -9.06 -35.01
C GLU A 836 15.89 -9.37 -33.59
N ILE A 837 14.99 -9.46 -32.60
CA ILE A 837 15.35 -9.84 -31.24
C ILE A 837 15.41 -11.36 -31.10
N LYS A 838 16.46 -11.85 -30.45
CA LYS A 838 16.60 -13.29 -30.14
C LYS A 838 15.66 -13.69 -29.01
N ARG A 839 15.20 -14.93 -29.05
CA ARG A 839 14.40 -15.56 -28.01
C ARG A 839 15.10 -15.58 -26.65
N ALA A 840 16.43 -15.72 -26.61
CA ALA A 840 17.22 -15.60 -25.39
C ALA A 840 17.26 -14.16 -24.84
N ASP A 841 17.50 -13.17 -25.69
CA ASP A 841 17.56 -11.76 -25.26
C ASP A 841 16.20 -11.33 -24.69
N TYR A 842 15.10 -11.68 -25.37
CA TYR A 842 13.75 -11.40 -24.90
C TYR A 842 13.48 -12.02 -23.51
N MET A 843 13.83 -13.30 -23.31
CA MET A 843 13.63 -13.98 -22.03
C MET A 843 14.50 -13.41 -20.90
N LEU A 844 15.76 -13.06 -21.19
CA LEU A 844 16.66 -12.39 -20.25
C LEU A 844 16.08 -11.05 -19.78
N ILE A 845 15.51 -10.26 -20.70
CA ILE A 845 14.87 -8.99 -20.36
C ILE A 845 13.61 -9.23 -19.50
N MET A 846 12.81 -10.25 -19.81
CA MET A 846 11.60 -10.56 -19.04
C MET A 846 11.89 -11.03 -17.62
N VAL A 847 12.88 -11.90 -17.42
CA VAL A 847 13.31 -12.33 -16.07
C VAL A 847 13.80 -11.15 -15.25
N ARG A 848 14.59 -10.24 -15.84
CA ARG A 848 15.08 -9.04 -15.17
C ARG A 848 14.00 -8.01 -14.89
N LEU A 849 13.01 -7.84 -15.78
CA LEU A 849 11.89 -6.93 -15.57
C LEU A 849 11.04 -7.33 -14.35
N LEU A 850 10.90 -8.63 -14.11
CA LEU A 850 10.12 -9.19 -13.01
C LEU A 850 10.91 -9.31 -11.69
N GLY A 851 12.22 -9.06 -11.69
CA GLY A 851 13.09 -9.24 -10.51
C GLY A 851 13.29 -10.68 -10.03
N VAL A 852 12.60 -11.67 -10.63
CA VAL A 852 12.51 -13.05 -10.13
C VAL A 852 13.85 -13.79 -10.11
N THR A 853 14.05 -14.62 -9.10
CA THR A 853 15.24 -15.46 -8.93
C THR A 853 14.87 -16.91 -8.60
N ALA A 854 15.78 -17.85 -8.87
CA ALA A 854 15.63 -19.28 -8.56
C ALA A 854 16.99 -19.99 -8.63
N ASP A 855 17.12 -21.12 -7.95
CA ASP A 855 18.29 -22.00 -8.05
C ASP A 855 18.32 -22.74 -9.41
N VAL A 856 19.36 -22.49 -10.19
CA VAL A 856 19.53 -23.09 -11.53
C VAL A 856 20.18 -24.47 -11.42
N ALA A 857 19.38 -25.46 -11.03
CA ALA A 857 19.81 -26.87 -10.97
C ALA A 857 20.00 -27.54 -12.36
N GLY A 858 19.63 -26.88 -13.45
CA GLY A 858 19.83 -27.33 -14.83
C GLY A 858 19.14 -26.45 -15.87
N ASN A 859 19.48 -26.64 -17.14
CA ASN A 859 19.00 -25.80 -18.25
C ASN A 859 18.57 -26.62 -19.48
N PHE A 860 18.00 -25.97 -20.49
CA PHE A 860 17.67 -26.60 -21.78
C PHE A 860 18.92 -27.11 -22.51
N ALA A 861 18.76 -28.18 -23.30
CA ALA A 861 19.86 -28.93 -23.89
C ALA A 861 20.72 -28.13 -24.88
N ASP A 862 20.20 -27.02 -25.41
CA ASP A 862 20.85 -26.09 -26.33
C ASP A 862 21.29 -24.76 -25.67
N VAL A 863 21.16 -24.64 -24.34
CA VAL A 863 21.52 -23.46 -23.56
C VAL A 863 22.80 -23.73 -22.76
N ALA A 864 23.95 -23.45 -23.38
CA ALA A 864 25.27 -23.73 -22.82
C ALA A 864 25.66 -22.82 -21.64
N GLU A 865 26.37 -23.38 -20.65
CA GLU A 865 26.72 -22.73 -19.37
C GLU A 865 27.55 -21.45 -19.51
N ASN A 866 28.34 -21.33 -20.57
CA ASN A 866 29.20 -20.18 -20.84
C ASN A 866 28.50 -19.01 -21.56
N LYS A 867 27.17 -19.03 -21.69
CA LYS A 867 26.38 -17.98 -22.35
C LYS A 867 25.87 -16.95 -21.35
N TYR A 868 25.88 -15.67 -21.75
CA TYR A 868 25.39 -14.55 -20.93
C TYR A 868 23.91 -14.63 -20.53
N TYR A 869 23.13 -15.47 -21.20
CA TYR A 869 21.71 -15.73 -20.93
C TYR A 869 21.45 -17.03 -20.14
N TYR A 870 22.49 -17.78 -19.76
CA TYR A 870 22.32 -19.09 -19.13
C TYR A 870 21.56 -18.98 -17.80
N LYS A 871 21.97 -18.06 -16.92
CA LYS A 871 21.34 -17.89 -15.61
C LYS A 871 19.86 -17.54 -15.74
N GLU A 872 19.53 -16.52 -16.54
CA GLU A 872 18.15 -16.05 -16.70
C GLU A 872 17.25 -17.09 -17.37
N ILE A 873 17.70 -17.79 -18.42
CA ILE A 873 16.89 -18.87 -19.02
C ILE A 873 16.75 -20.05 -18.05
N GLY A 874 17.76 -20.31 -17.22
CA GLY A 874 17.71 -21.30 -16.13
C GLY A 874 16.66 -20.95 -15.08
N ILE A 875 16.62 -19.69 -14.63
CA ILE A 875 15.59 -19.16 -13.71
C ILE A 875 14.20 -19.26 -14.37
N ALA A 876 14.07 -18.84 -15.63
CA ALA A 876 12.81 -18.94 -16.36
C ALA A 876 12.32 -20.40 -16.49
N ARG A 877 13.24 -21.37 -16.61
CA ARG A 877 12.89 -22.80 -16.61
C ARG A 877 12.49 -23.29 -15.22
N ALA A 878 13.25 -22.95 -14.18
CA ALA A 878 13.00 -23.37 -12.80
C ALA A 878 11.62 -22.88 -12.30
N LEU A 879 11.26 -21.63 -12.62
CA LEU A 879 9.96 -21.01 -12.31
C LEU A 879 8.84 -21.39 -13.30
N GLY A 880 9.10 -22.27 -14.27
CA GLY A 880 8.13 -22.69 -15.29
C GLY A 880 7.65 -21.59 -16.26
N LEU A 881 8.30 -20.41 -16.24
CA LEU A 881 8.05 -19.28 -17.14
C LEU A 881 8.44 -19.61 -18.60
N ALA A 882 9.39 -20.53 -18.77
CA ALA A 882 9.81 -21.09 -20.06
C ALA A 882 9.66 -22.62 -20.10
N SER A 883 8.98 -23.15 -21.12
CA SER A 883 8.77 -24.59 -21.36
C SER A 883 9.71 -25.20 -22.41
N GLY A 884 10.52 -24.39 -23.08
CA GLY A 884 11.17 -24.77 -24.33
C GLY A 884 10.19 -24.83 -25.52
N VAL A 885 10.68 -25.22 -26.69
CA VAL A 885 9.88 -25.39 -27.93
C VAL A 885 9.37 -26.83 -28.11
N ASP A 886 10.05 -27.81 -27.51
CA ASP A 886 9.77 -29.24 -27.59
C ASP A 886 9.91 -29.94 -26.21
N GLY A 887 10.02 -29.16 -25.13
CA GLY A 887 10.28 -29.63 -23.76
C GLY A 887 11.77 -29.87 -23.42
N ALA A 888 12.66 -29.91 -24.41
CA ALA A 888 14.09 -30.19 -24.21
C ALA A 888 15.00 -29.02 -24.62
N ASN A 889 14.66 -28.32 -25.70
CA ASN A 889 15.39 -27.22 -26.33
C ASN A 889 14.64 -25.89 -26.18
N PHE A 890 15.37 -24.78 -26.07
CA PHE A 890 14.82 -23.44 -25.95
C PHE A 890 14.87 -22.63 -27.25
N GLN A 891 15.82 -22.95 -28.14
CA GLN A 891 16.23 -22.19 -29.32
C GLN A 891 16.70 -20.76 -28.99
N PRO A 892 17.75 -20.59 -28.16
CA PRO A 892 18.15 -19.28 -27.64
C PRO A 892 18.58 -18.27 -28.71
N GLU A 893 19.27 -18.74 -29.76
CA GLU A 893 19.81 -17.90 -30.84
C GLU A 893 18.79 -17.60 -31.96
N ALA A 894 17.58 -18.15 -31.88
CA ALA A 894 16.54 -17.94 -32.89
C ALA A 894 15.80 -16.61 -32.69
N SER A 895 15.42 -15.95 -33.78
CA SER A 895 14.51 -14.81 -33.78
C SER A 895 13.13 -15.21 -33.27
N ILE A 896 12.46 -14.34 -32.52
CA ILE A 896 11.10 -14.60 -32.00
C ILE A 896 10.03 -13.95 -32.90
N THR A 897 8.93 -14.68 -33.18
CA THR A 897 7.78 -14.07 -33.87
C THR A 897 7.01 -13.14 -32.93
N ARG A 898 6.32 -12.14 -33.48
CA ARG A 898 5.50 -11.21 -32.69
C ARG A 898 4.40 -11.95 -31.91
N GLN A 899 3.75 -12.95 -32.50
CA GLN A 899 2.75 -13.74 -31.76
C GLN A 899 3.37 -14.60 -30.64
N ASP A 900 4.57 -15.16 -30.82
CA ASP A 900 5.28 -15.90 -29.78
C ASP A 900 5.73 -14.99 -28.62
N MET A 901 6.16 -13.77 -28.94
CA MET A 901 6.51 -12.74 -27.95
C MET A 901 5.32 -12.40 -27.06
N PHE A 902 4.16 -12.15 -27.66
CA PHE A 902 2.91 -11.90 -26.92
C PHE A 902 2.42 -13.13 -26.14
N VAL A 903 2.57 -14.35 -26.68
CA VAL A 903 2.21 -15.60 -25.98
C VAL A 903 3.12 -15.86 -24.77
N LEU A 904 4.41 -15.57 -24.85
CA LEU A 904 5.31 -15.69 -23.70
C LEU A 904 4.95 -14.68 -22.61
N ALA A 905 4.79 -13.39 -22.93
CA ALA A 905 4.37 -12.39 -21.95
C ALA A 905 3.03 -12.76 -21.29
N TYR A 906 2.03 -13.16 -22.07
CA TYR A 906 0.73 -13.62 -21.55
C TYR A 906 0.88 -14.80 -20.56
N ARG A 907 1.64 -15.85 -20.92
CA ARG A 907 1.85 -17.02 -20.05
C ARG A 907 2.58 -16.66 -18.75
N ILE A 908 3.54 -15.75 -18.85
CA ILE A 908 4.29 -15.21 -17.70
C ILE A 908 3.34 -14.44 -16.78
N MET A 909 2.59 -13.48 -17.30
CA MET A 909 1.61 -12.70 -16.52
C MET A 909 0.49 -13.56 -15.93
N GLN A 910 0.04 -14.59 -16.66
CA GLN A 910 -0.95 -15.55 -16.17
C GLN A 910 -0.41 -16.39 -15.00
N ARG A 911 0.85 -16.84 -15.07
CA ARG A 911 1.52 -17.56 -13.96
C ARG A 911 1.73 -16.68 -12.73
N GLN A 912 1.95 -15.38 -12.92
CA GLN A 912 2.07 -14.40 -11.83
C GLN A 912 0.71 -13.86 -11.34
N GLY A 913 -0.43 -14.47 -11.70
CA GLY A 913 -1.76 -14.03 -11.26
C GLY A 913 -2.24 -12.66 -11.81
N LEU A 914 -1.44 -12.01 -12.65
CA LEU A 914 -1.70 -10.67 -13.19
C LEU A 914 -2.80 -10.64 -14.26
N ILE A 915 -3.26 -11.81 -14.72
CA ILE A 915 -4.39 -11.97 -15.65
C ILE A 915 -5.55 -12.61 -14.88
N LYS A 916 -6.41 -11.75 -14.31
CA LYS A 916 -7.59 -12.16 -13.53
C LYS A 916 -8.79 -12.59 -14.39
N THR A 917 -8.85 -12.12 -15.64
CA THR A 917 -9.90 -12.45 -16.62
C THR A 917 -9.29 -12.50 -18.02
N GLU A 918 -9.68 -13.49 -18.82
CA GLU A 918 -9.27 -13.58 -20.24
C GLU A 918 -10.06 -12.60 -21.13
N GLY A 919 -9.41 -11.99 -22.12
CA GLY A 919 -10.05 -11.03 -23.04
C GLY A 919 -10.84 -11.72 -24.17
N ASP A 920 -11.97 -11.14 -24.58
CA ASP A 920 -12.81 -11.66 -25.67
C ASP A 920 -12.01 -11.73 -27.01
N PRO A 921 -11.85 -12.92 -27.64
CA PRO A 921 -11.25 -13.05 -28.97
C PRO A 921 -11.92 -12.19 -30.06
N GLY A 922 -13.15 -11.73 -29.84
CA GLY A 922 -13.84 -10.72 -30.65
C GLY A 922 -13.07 -9.41 -30.83
N VAL A 923 -12.23 -8.99 -29.87
CA VAL A 923 -11.43 -7.75 -30.00
C VAL A 923 -10.39 -7.82 -31.11
N LEU A 924 -9.99 -9.03 -31.53
CA LEU A 924 -9.01 -9.20 -32.62
C LEU A 924 -9.58 -8.85 -33.99
N ASN A 925 -10.90 -8.76 -34.15
CA ASN A 925 -11.54 -8.40 -35.41
C ASN A 925 -11.22 -6.97 -35.88
N GLN A 926 -10.62 -6.12 -35.03
CA GLN A 926 -10.14 -4.79 -35.42
C GLN A 926 -8.89 -4.84 -36.32
N PHE A 927 -8.14 -5.95 -36.29
CA PHE A 927 -6.93 -6.12 -37.11
C PHE A 927 -7.24 -6.83 -38.43
N SER A 928 -6.76 -6.30 -39.56
CA SER A 928 -7.08 -6.87 -40.89
C SER A 928 -6.35 -8.19 -41.17
N ASP A 929 -5.26 -8.46 -40.47
CA ASP A 929 -4.46 -9.68 -40.51
C ASP A 929 -4.88 -10.70 -39.42
N ASN A 930 -6.00 -10.48 -38.71
CA ASN A 930 -6.39 -11.37 -37.61
C ASN A 930 -6.61 -12.84 -38.02
N ALA A 931 -6.85 -13.12 -39.31
CA ALA A 931 -6.93 -14.47 -39.85
C ALA A 931 -5.57 -15.20 -39.87
N GLU A 932 -4.45 -14.47 -39.78
CA GLU A 932 -3.08 -15.01 -39.73
C GLU A 932 -2.61 -15.32 -38.30
N ILE A 933 -3.36 -14.92 -37.27
CA ILE A 933 -3.02 -15.20 -35.87
C ILE A 933 -3.26 -16.68 -35.57
N SER A 934 -2.18 -17.40 -35.27
CA SER A 934 -2.20 -18.84 -34.94
C SER A 934 -3.17 -19.16 -33.81
N GLN A 935 -3.85 -20.31 -33.87
CA GLN A 935 -4.88 -20.68 -32.89
C GLN A 935 -4.38 -20.64 -31.44
N TYR A 936 -3.15 -21.07 -31.18
CA TYR A 936 -2.53 -21.04 -29.84
C TYR A 936 -2.28 -19.61 -29.31
N ALA A 937 -2.22 -18.62 -30.20
CA ALA A 937 -1.88 -17.24 -29.87
C ALA A 937 -3.11 -16.34 -29.70
N ARG A 938 -4.27 -16.72 -30.24
CA ARG A 938 -5.48 -15.87 -30.23
C ARG A 938 -5.88 -15.41 -28.83
N GLN A 939 -5.91 -16.31 -27.83
CA GLN A 939 -6.35 -15.95 -26.48
C GLN A 939 -5.36 -15.01 -25.77
N ALA A 940 -4.07 -15.21 -26.00
CA ALA A 940 -3.01 -14.35 -25.50
C ALA A 940 -3.09 -12.94 -26.09
N LEU A 941 -3.17 -12.83 -27.43
CA LEU A 941 -3.31 -11.53 -28.09
C LEU A 941 -4.62 -10.83 -27.71
N ALA A 942 -5.75 -11.55 -27.64
CA ALA A 942 -7.04 -10.97 -27.26
C ALA A 942 -7.02 -10.36 -25.85
N THR A 943 -6.38 -11.05 -24.90
CA THR A 943 -6.22 -10.57 -23.53
C THR A 943 -5.30 -9.36 -23.46
N LEU A 944 -4.11 -9.41 -24.09
CA LEU A 944 -3.17 -8.28 -24.10
C LEU A 944 -3.69 -7.05 -24.86
N VAL A 945 -4.53 -7.24 -25.87
CA VAL A 945 -5.27 -6.15 -26.56
C VAL A 945 -6.35 -5.56 -25.64
N SER A 946 -7.12 -6.40 -24.94
CA SER A 946 -8.12 -5.95 -23.94
C SER A 946 -7.48 -5.19 -22.76
N MET A 947 -6.22 -5.47 -22.44
CA MET A 947 -5.43 -4.77 -21.41
C MET A 947 -4.71 -3.51 -21.93
N ASP A 948 -4.94 -3.09 -23.18
CA ASP A 948 -4.28 -1.96 -23.85
C ASP A 948 -2.74 -2.08 -23.99
N LEU A 949 -2.19 -3.28 -23.74
CA LEU A 949 -0.76 -3.61 -23.83
C LEU A 949 -0.31 -3.89 -25.27
N VAL A 950 -1.22 -4.28 -26.16
CA VAL A 950 -0.94 -4.52 -27.58
C VAL A 950 -1.88 -3.69 -28.46
N LYS A 951 -1.32 -2.64 -29.08
CA LYS A 951 -2.06 -1.68 -29.91
C LYS A 951 -1.92 -1.92 -31.43
N GLY A 952 -1.12 -2.92 -31.82
CA GLY A 952 -0.83 -3.23 -33.22
C GLY A 952 0.16 -2.25 -33.89
N SER A 953 0.26 -2.35 -35.21
CA SER A 953 0.98 -1.44 -36.10
C SER A 953 0.00 -1.00 -37.20
N GLY A 954 -0.52 0.23 -37.07
CA GLY A 954 -1.69 0.65 -37.83
C GLY A 954 -2.91 -0.22 -37.49
N ASN A 955 -3.47 -0.89 -38.50
CA ASN A 955 -4.60 -1.80 -38.35
C ASN A 955 -4.19 -3.29 -38.47
N MET A 956 -2.92 -3.63 -38.19
CA MET A 956 -2.39 -5.00 -38.25
C MET A 956 -1.66 -5.36 -36.95
N VAL A 957 -1.47 -6.65 -36.65
CA VAL A 957 -0.68 -7.12 -35.50
C VAL A 957 0.63 -7.81 -35.91
N ASN A 958 0.78 -8.16 -37.20
CA ASN A 958 1.90 -8.85 -37.85
C ASN A 958 2.31 -10.16 -37.14
N PRO A 959 1.38 -11.12 -36.92
CA PRO A 959 1.58 -12.22 -35.98
C PRO A 959 2.74 -13.15 -36.36
N ASN A 960 2.93 -13.40 -37.66
CA ASN A 960 3.96 -14.29 -38.21
C ASN A 960 5.29 -13.57 -38.53
N GLY A 961 5.37 -12.25 -38.34
CA GLY A 961 6.62 -11.49 -38.51
C GLY A 961 7.54 -11.66 -37.31
N ASN A 962 8.85 -11.70 -37.54
CA ASN A 962 9.84 -11.62 -36.46
C ASN A 962 9.79 -10.24 -35.79
N ALA A 963 9.89 -10.20 -34.47
CA ALA A 963 9.90 -8.95 -33.72
C ALA A 963 11.28 -8.30 -33.80
N THR A 964 11.33 -7.01 -34.16
CA THR A 964 12.54 -6.19 -34.06
C THR A 964 12.80 -5.78 -32.61
N ARG A 965 14.06 -5.43 -32.31
CA ARG A 965 14.47 -4.91 -31.00
C ARG A 965 13.71 -3.64 -30.60
N ALA A 966 13.33 -2.79 -31.56
CA ALA A 966 12.48 -1.62 -31.31
C ALA A 966 11.04 -2.00 -30.88
N GLU A 967 10.40 -2.93 -31.60
CA GLU A 967 9.04 -3.39 -31.27
C GLU A 967 8.99 -4.11 -29.91
N ALA A 968 10.01 -4.92 -29.63
CA ALA A 968 10.15 -5.59 -28.34
C ALA A 968 10.36 -4.59 -27.19
N ALA A 969 11.21 -3.56 -27.38
CA ALA A 969 11.41 -2.51 -26.37
C ALA A 969 10.12 -1.75 -26.06
N VAL A 970 9.33 -1.36 -27.07
CA VAL A 970 8.03 -0.68 -26.85
C VAL A 970 7.05 -1.57 -26.09
N PHE A 971 6.95 -2.86 -26.43
CA PHE A 971 6.07 -3.79 -25.71
C PHE A 971 6.53 -4.02 -24.26
N ILE A 972 7.83 -4.21 -24.03
CA ILE A 972 8.43 -4.40 -22.71
C ILE A 972 8.28 -3.13 -21.84
N TYR A 973 8.37 -1.94 -22.43
CA TYR A 973 8.11 -0.68 -21.72
C TYR A 973 6.63 -0.52 -21.34
N GLY A 974 5.71 -1.02 -22.18
CA GLY A 974 4.29 -1.15 -21.82
C GLY A 974 4.06 -2.08 -20.62
N LEU A 975 4.76 -3.22 -20.58
CA LEU A 975 4.71 -4.16 -19.44
C LEU A 975 5.31 -3.54 -18.17
N LEU A 976 6.47 -2.87 -18.25
CA LEU A 976 7.05 -2.12 -17.13
C LEU A 976 6.08 -1.06 -16.59
N SER A 977 5.43 -0.32 -17.49
CA SER A 977 4.44 0.71 -17.15
C SER A 977 3.13 0.15 -16.59
N PHE A 978 2.90 -1.16 -16.72
CA PHE A 978 1.75 -1.88 -16.16
C PHE A 978 2.10 -2.53 -14.81
N PHE A 979 3.32 -3.04 -14.62
CA PHE A 979 3.82 -3.53 -13.32
C PHE A 979 4.15 -2.40 -12.33
N SER A 980 4.12 -1.14 -12.78
CA SER A 980 4.33 0.06 -11.94
C SER A 980 3.02 0.78 -11.58
N ARG A 981 1.90 0.05 -11.53
CA ARG A 981 0.54 0.55 -11.25
C ARG A 981 -0.21 -0.36 -10.28
#